data_AF-A0A7W9NGV5-F1
#
_entry.id   AF-A0A7W9NGV5-F1
#
_cell.length_a   1.000
_cell.length_b   1.000
_cell.length_c   1.000
_cell.angle_alpha   90.00
_cell.angle_beta   90.00
_cell.angle_gamma   90.00
#
_symmetry.space_group_name_H-M   'P 1'
#
loop_
_entity.id
_entity.type
_entity.pdbx_description
1 polymer ?
#
loop_
_entity_poly.entity_id
_entity_poly.type
_entity_poly.pdbx_seq_one_letter_code
_entity_poly.pdbx_strand_id
1 'polypeptide(L)'
;MVAGDDGILMIDTCATAARTRRFLDAVDTATGGAPVRLAVNTHQHGDHTYGNSLLPSTTVIVGHSRMREGLQADPIIDGCPPLWNPVPVWGPVTRRLPDISAGSALTLHVAARRIELLHPGRPAHTTGDLIAWLPDERVLFSGDLVFAGLTPLVFMGSVDGALAAVDWLESLQPDVVVPGHGPVLTGADITRVLDEHRRYYRLILDAAQDGLSRGADALAGRPPGRPGRVHGLGRRRTDRAQPAPRLRRPRRPGPRRDRRLRGHDRLARPPDAYLSLKGSTTVRFVTYADDDGDRVGVIHHGQVHPLGRGVTMLGLLRAGALRAAGEQALAAPAATRAVGDLRLRAPIPDPPAVRDFMTFERHVEGVSRLGGTDAAVPERWYEAPAFYFTNPYAILGPADDVPVPPGSRMFDLELEVAAVIGRAGRDIHPDDADAYVAGYTILVDWSARDVQFAEMQVRLGPTKGKDTATTLGPVLVTPDELQPWRTDTSFDLTMTVEINGERLGQDRWSSMAFSYADMIAYASRGTEIRPGDVLGSGTCGGGCLAELWGRKGLNAHRPPATRRRRHRHRRTTRHLDHPRRARRRADSHPARTTGPVGPVVAVKPEPVHVQHCEESPMDEFVIVGAKVFDGEKNLGQVDVHVADGVIVSVGGPRVTGVEVVDATGATLLPGLIDAHTHTDAAMLRQALTFGVTTELDMGSVPATMTPLRVQVEADRSFADVRSSSFSLTHPDGHPHQFRKGLNDPVWPTATTVAEAAGFVDDRISEGADYIKLIAESGGAFGFQLPHVPLEIHAAVIAEAHARGKMVMAHAMTLHETEQMVGAGADGLAHLFADTAHTQEIVDRIASANVFVIPTLTPLASIVGLSHSTDLARDPRVAGKLSPALRAHLSDTFGGLPASHFDMALATIAALRQAGVDVIAGTDAAALAVRGVTHGASLHGELQLFVQAGFSPAEALRSATSLTAQRFGLHDRGRVKQGLRADLVLVDGDPTTTINDSLSIRAVWRQGSRLAAASTLGYR
;
A
#
# COMPACT_ATOMS: atom_id res chain seq x y z
N MET A 1 21.27 -0.56 -37.48
CA MET A 1 21.62 -1.99 -37.58
C MET A 1 22.64 -2.18 -38.70
N VAL A 2 23.40 -3.25 -38.64
CA VAL A 2 24.30 -3.74 -39.70
C VAL A 2 23.94 -5.21 -39.94
N ALA A 3 23.72 -5.59 -41.20
CA ALA A 3 23.38 -6.95 -41.58
C ALA A 3 24.54 -7.62 -42.35
N GLY A 4 24.74 -8.90 -42.07
CA GLY A 4 25.64 -9.81 -42.79
C GLY A 4 25.07 -11.23 -42.79
N ASP A 5 25.73 -12.14 -43.51
CA ASP A 5 25.16 -13.46 -43.85
C ASP A 5 24.94 -14.36 -42.61
N ASP A 6 25.73 -14.18 -41.54
CA ASP A 6 25.61 -14.93 -40.28
C ASP A 6 24.55 -14.37 -39.28
N GLY A 7 24.00 -13.18 -39.59
CA GLY A 7 22.97 -12.50 -38.81
C GLY A 7 23.16 -10.98 -38.67
N ILE A 8 22.39 -10.39 -37.77
CA ILE A 8 22.29 -8.93 -37.58
C ILE A 8 23.05 -8.47 -36.34
N LEU A 9 23.76 -7.35 -36.46
CA LEU A 9 24.16 -6.50 -35.35
C LEU A 9 23.23 -5.29 -35.24
N MET A 10 22.53 -5.16 -34.13
CA MET A 10 21.67 -4.01 -33.85
C MET A 10 22.47 -2.87 -33.21
N ILE A 11 22.07 -1.63 -33.45
CA ILE A 11 22.58 -0.45 -32.73
C ILE A 11 21.40 0.13 -31.98
N ASP A 12 21.53 0.19 -30.66
CA ASP A 12 20.52 0.57 -29.67
C ASP A 12 19.19 -0.21 -29.74
N THR A 13 18.36 -0.05 -28.71
CA THR A 13 16.97 -0.52 -28.68
C THR A 13 16.02 0.68 -28.68
N CYS A 14 14.90 0.63 -27.96
CA CYS A 14 13.98 1.74 -27.78
C CYS A 14 13.46 1.78 -26.34
N ALA A 15 12.98 2.94 -25.91
CA ALA A 15 12.46 3.19 -24.55
C ALA A 15 11.39 2.18 -24.11
N THR A 16 10.34 2.04 -24.91
CA THR A 16 9.14 1.29 -24.51
C THR A 16 9.02 0.00 -25.29
N ALA A 17 8.45 -1.04 -24.67
CA ALA A 17 8.17 -2.32 -25.33
C ALA A 17 7.37 -2.14 -26.62
N ALA A 18 6.44 -1.18 -26.65
CA ALA A 18 5.66 -0.85 -27.83
C ALA A 18 6.46 -0.12 -28.93
N ARG A 19 7.59 0.54 -28.63
CA ARG A 19 8.54 1.06 -29.64
C ARG A 19 9.52 -0.03 -30.08
N THR A 20 10.10 -0.77 -29.13
CA THR A 20 11.08 -1.83 -29.39
C THR A 20 10.53 -2.96 -30.24
N ARG A 21 9.30 -3.43 -29.98
CA ARG A 21 8.64 -4.44 -30.84
C ARG A 21 8.51 -3.92 -32.28
N ARG A 22 7.93 -2.73 -32.48
CA ARG A 22 7.83 -2.11 -33.82
C ARG A 22 9.18 -1.88 -34.51
N PHE A 23 10.26 -1.70 -33.76
CA PHE A 23 11.61 -1.64 -34.32
C PHE A 23 12.11 -3.04 -34.73
N LEU A 24 11.93 -4.06 -33.89
CA LEU A 24 12.25 -5.46 -34.22
C LEU A 24 11.41 -5.98 -35.40
N ASP A 25 10.12 -5.66 -35.47
CA ASP A 25 9.23 -5.99 -36.59
C ASP A 25 9.75 -5.37 -37.91
N ALA A 26 10.29 -4.15 -37.85
CA ALA A 26 10.89 -3.46 -39.00
C ALA A 26 12.27 -4.05 -39.39
N VAL A 27 13.06 -4.48 -38.40
CA VAL A 27 14.34 -5.20 -38.60
C VAL A 27 14.10 -6.55 -39.26
N ASP A 28 13.12 -7.32 -38.78
CA ASP A 28 12.68 -8.60 -39.34
C ASP A 28 12.21 -8.44 -40.79
N THR A 29 11.30 -7.48 -41.03
CA THR A 29 10.81 -7.12 -42.37
C THR A 29 11.94 -6.70 -43.32
N ALA A 30 12.93 -5.95 -42.83
CA ALA A 30 14.05 -5.46 -43.64
C ALA A 30 15.16 -6.50 -43.88
N THR A 31 15.11 -7.67 -43.23
CA THR A 31 16.15 -8.71 -43.33
C THR A 31 15.63 -10.10 -43.67
N GLY A 32 14.31 -10.32 -43.72
CA GLY A 32 13.69 -11.62 -43.99
C GLY A 32 13.82 -12.60 -42.83
N GLY A 33 13.78 -12.11 -41.58
CA GLY A 33 13.88 -12.93 -40.38
C GLY A 33 15.30 -13.38 -40.00
N ALA A 34 16.33 -12.63 -40.40
CA ALA A 34 17.70 -12.94 -40.01
C ALA A 34 17.88 -12.72 -38.47
N PRO A 35 18.59 -13.62 -37.75
CA PRO A 35 18.67 -13.56 -36.31
C PRO A 35 19.53 -12.38 -35.82
N VAL A 36 19.05 -11.63 -34.83
CA VAL A 36 19.84 -10.61 -34.13
C VAL A 36 20.85 -11.30 -33.22
N ARG A 37 22.10 -11.41 -33.69
CA ARG A 37 23.22 -12.06 -32.98
C ARG A 37 23.87 -11.14 -31.96
N LEU A 38 24.01 -9.87 -32.34
CA LEU A 38 24.69 -8.84 -31.56
C LEU A 38 23.78 -7.63 -31.41
N ALA A 39 23.91 -6.92 -30.30
CA ALA A 39 23.43 -5.56 -30.15
C ALA A 39 24.51 -4.70 -29.51
N VAL A 40 24.59 -3.43 -29.90
CA VAL A 40 25.49 -2.44 -29.30
C VAL A 40 24.64 -1.35 -28.69
N ASN A 41 24.80 -1.07 -27.40
CA ASN A 41 24.27 0.16 -26.81
C ASN A 41 25.32 1.27 -26.92
N THR A 42 24.90 2.46 -27.39
CA THR A 42 25.80 3.63 -27.52
C THR A 42 26.05 4.32 -26.19
N HIS A 43 25.06 4.35 -25.29
CA HIS A 43 25.16 4.93 -23.95
C HIS A 43 24.00 4.44 -23.06
N GLN A 44 23.94 4.84 -21.78
CA GLN A 44 23.01 4.23 -20.80
C GLN A 44 21.56 4.76 -20.80
N HIS A 45 21.17 5.76 -21.60
CA HIS A 45 19.83 6.32 -21.49
C HIS A 45 18.73 5.35 -21.94
N GLY A 46 17.53 5.51 -21.35
CA GLY A 46 16.48 4.51 -21.44
C GLY A 46 15.92 4.30 -22.84
N ASP A 47 15.84 5.34 -23.66
CA ASP A 47 15.42 5.23 -25.05
C ASP A 47 16.43 4.55 -25.97
N HIS A 48 17.64 4.27 -25.51
CA HIS A 48 18.65 3.47 -26.19
C HIS A 48 18.79 2.05 -25.62
N THR A 49 18.29 1.79 -24.40
CA THR A 49 18.66 0.58 -23.63
C THR A 49 17.50 -0.26 -23.06
N TYR A 50 16.33 0.30 -22.75
CA TYR A 50 15.31 -0.44 -21.98
C TYR A 50 14.69 -1.61 -22.78
N GLY A 51 14.66 -1.48 -24.10
CA GLY A 51 14.28 -2.57 -25.00
C GLY A 51 15.21 -3.78 -24.99
N ASN A 52 16.38 -3.73 -24.32
CA ASN A 52 17.34 -4.84 -24.27
C ASN A 52 16.70 -6.16 -23.78
N SER A 53 15.76 -6.09 -22.84
CA SER A 53 15.01 -7.26 -22.32
C SER A 53 14.16 -7.99 -23.37
N LEU A 54 13.82 -7.33 -24.49
CA LEU A 54 12.98 -7.87 -25.56
C LEU A 54 13.80 -8.44 -26.72
N LEU A 55 15.13 -8.32 -26.68
CA LEU A 55 16.02 -9.07 -27.54
C LEU A 55 16.03 -10.57 -27.14
N PRO A 56 16.25 -11.49 -28.10
CA PRO A 56 16.50 -12.89 -27.78
C PRO A 56 17.55 -13.09 -26.68
N SER A 57 17.37 -14.11 -25.84
CA SER A 57 18.34 -14.49 -24.81
C SER A 57 19.70 -14.92 -25.39
N THR A 58 19.73 -15.29 -26.67
CA THR A 58 20.92 -15.64 -27.46
C THR A 58 21.63 -14.44 -28.09
N THR A 59 21.05 -13.24 -28.07
CA THR A 59 21.72 -12.01 -28.54
C THR A 59 22.77 -11.57 -27.52
N VAL A 60 24.01 -11.34 -27.95
CA VAL A 60 25.06 -10.79 -27.09
C VAL A 60 25.06 -9.26 -27.18
N ILE A 61 24.94 -8.58 -26.04
CA ILE A 61 24.90 -7.12 -25.96
C ILE A 61 26.28 -6.56 -25.61
N VAL A 62 26.69 -5.49 -26.29
CA VAL A 62 27.99 -4.83 -26.13
C VAL A 62 27.76 -3.35 -25.74
N GLY A 63 28.56 -2.82 -24.82
CA GLY A 63 28.50 -1.41 -24.41
C GLY A 63 29.75 -1.00 -23.63
N HIS A 64 29.93 0.28 -23.31
CA HIS A 64 31.06 0.73 -22.49
C HIS A 64 30.91 0.27 -21.03
N SER A 65 32.02 0.01 -20.33
CA SER A 65 32.00 -0.35 -18.90
C SER A 65 31.18 0.63 -18.05
N ARG A 66 31.42 1.94 -18.20
CA ARG A 66 30.68 2.98 -17.46
C ARG A 66 29.21 3.09 -17.83
N MET A 67 28.81 2.79 -19.07
CA MET A 67 27.38 2.79 -19.42
C MET A 67 26.67 1.54 -18.88
N ARG A 68 27.40 0.41 -18.71
CA ARG A 68 26.91 -0.76 -17.97
C ARG A 68 26.72 -0.42 -16.49
N GLU A 69 27.68 0.25 -15.86
CA GLU A 69 27.58 0.74 -14.47
C GLU A 69 26.40 1.70 -14.31
N GLY A 70 26.25 2.67 -15.23
CA GLY A 70 25.13 3.61 -15.26
C GLY A 70 23.77 2.92 -15.39
N LEU A 71 23.61 2.02 -16.37
CA LEU A 71 22.35 1.26 -16.56
C LEU A 71 22.05 0.28 -15.40
N GLN A 72 23.09 -0.19 -14.70
CA GLN A 72 22.93 -0.99 -13.49
C GLN A 72 22.37 -0.17 -12.31
N ALA A 73 22.74 1.12 -12.22
CA ALA A 73 22.30 2.03 -11.17
C ALA A 73 21.05 2.88 -11.55
N ASP A 74 20.64 2.89 -12.82
CA ASP A 74 19.55 3.73 -13.34
C ASP A 74 18.21 3.41 -12.65
N PRO A 75 17.60 4.33 -11.88
CA PRO A 75 16.33 4.11 -11.20
C PRO A 75 15.12 4.21 -12.14
N ILE A 76 15.25 4.87 -13.30
CA ILE A 76 14.11 5.23 -14.16
C ILE A 76 13.47 3.98 -14.80
N ILE A 77 14.24 2.91 -15.01
CA ILE A 77 13.75 1.63 -15.51
C ILE A 77 12.94 0.83 -14.47
N ASP A 78 13.24 1.00 -13.17
CA ASP A 78 12.50 0.35 -12.08
C ASP A 78 11.30 1.20 -11.62
N GLY A 79 11.36 2.53 -11.82
CA GLY A 79 10.29 3.46 -11.50
C GLY A 79 10.48 4.80 -12.22
N CYS A 80 9.63 5.07 -13.21
CA CYS A 80 9.71 6.30 -13.99
C CYS A 80 9.32 7.52 -13.14
N PRO A 81 10.20 8.53 -12.97
CA PRO A 81 9.89 9.73 -12.20
C PRO A 81 8.82 10.57 -12.92
N PRO A 82 8.05 11.41 -12.19
CA PRO A 82 6.94 12.22 -12.73
C PRO A 82 7.41 13.42 -13.59
N LEU A 83 8.56 13.30 -14.25
CA LEU A 83 9.18 14.32 -15.10
C LEU A 83 8.49 14.45 -16.48
N TRP A 84 7.80 13.40 -16.92
CA TRP A 84 7.11 13.33 -18.22
C TRP A 84 5.59 13.23 -18.04
N ASN A 85 4.85 14.05 -18.80
CA ASN A 85 3.39 14.04 -18.83
C ASN A 85 2.87 14.03 -20.28
N PRO A 86 2.11 13.01 -20.72
CA PRO A 86 1.79 11.79 -19.99
C PRO A 86 3.04 10.94 -19.70
N VAL A 87 3.01 10.17 -18.62
CA VAL A 87 4.06 9.20 -18.29
C VAL A 87 4.20 8.20 -19.45
N PRO A 88 5.42 7.89 -19.95
CA PRO A 88 5.59 6.93 -21.04
C PRO A 88 5.09 5.54 -20.64
N VAL A 89 4.30 4.91 -21.51
CA VAL A 89 3.87 3.52 -21.30
C VAL A 89 5.02 2.57 -21.66
N TRP A 90 5.89 2.31 -20.70
CA TRP A 90 7.09 1.48 -20.84
C TRP A 90 6.76 0.05 -21.25
N GLY A 91 5.69 -0.53 -20.68
CA GLY A 91 5.33 -1.94 -20.89
C GLY A 91 6.34 -2.89 -20.22
N PRO A 92 6.34 -4.20 -20.57
CA PRO A 92 7.20 -5.20 -19.92
C PRO A 92 8.65 -5.14 -20.44
N VAL A 93 9.29 -3.99 -20.29
CA VAL A 93 10.75 -3.85 -20.35
C VAL A 93 11.35 -4.13 -18.96
N THR A 94 12.54 -4.72 -18.92
CA THR A 94 13.30 -4.98 -17.69
C THR A 94 14.79 -4.71 -17.91
N ARG A 95 15.54 -4.54 -16.81
CA ARG A 95 16.98 -4.22 -16.87
C ARG A 95 17.83 -5.39 -17.37
N ARG A 96 18.17 -5.38 -18.66
CA ARG A 96 19.20 -6.26 -19.26
C ARG A 96 20.44 -5.44 -19.63
N LEU A 97 21.56 -5.78 -18.99
CA LEU A 97 22.83 -5.06 -19.06
C LEU A 97 23.77 -5.64 -20.14
N PRO A 98 24.67 -4.84 -20.78
CA PRO A 98 25.57 -5.32 -21.82
C PRO A 98 26.50 -6.46 -21.38
N ASP A 99 26.37 -7.63 -22.01
CA ASP A 99 27.14 -8.85 -21.73
C ASP A 99 28.66 -8.65 -21.89
N ILE A 100 29.08 -7.82 -22.85
CA ILE A 100 30.49 -7.43 -23.08
C ILE A 100 30.67 -5.94 -22.78
N SER A 101 31.65 -5.63 -21.91
CA SER A 101 32.08 -4.26 -21.62
C SER A 101 33.31 -3.88 -22.43
N ALA A 102 33.16 -2.90 -23.33
CA ALA A 102 34.26 -2.26 -24.02
C ALA A 102 34.95 -1.21 -23.12
N GLY A 103 36.25 -1.02 -23.34
CA GLY A 103 37.03 0.12 -22.83
C GLY A 103 37.07 1.24 -23.87
N SER A 104 38.26 1.77 -24.16
CA SER A 104 38.43 2.85 -25.15
C SER A 104 38.03 2.48 -26.58
N ALA A 105 38.24 1.22 -26.98
CA ALA A 105 37.89 0.71 -28.31
C ALA A 105 37.62 -0.80 -28.30
N LEU A 106 36.78 -1.28 -29.24
CA LEU A 106 36.56 -2.70 -29.54
C LEU A 106 36.15 -2.88 -31.01
N THR A 107 36.89 -3.69 -31.77
CA THR A 107 36.51 -4.03 -33.15
C THR A 107 35.63 -5.29 -33.16
N LEU A 108 34.47 -5.20 -33.81
CA LEU A 108 33.58 -6.31 -34.11
C LEU A 108 33.62 -6.62 -35.62
N HIS A 109 33.43 -7.89 -35.97
CA HIS A 109 33.27 -8.34 -37.34
C HIS A 109 31.91 -9.02 -37.50
N VAL A 110 31.15 -8.62 -38.53
CA VAL A 110 29.81 -9.15 -38.84
C VAL A 110 29.81 -9.56 -40.31
N ALA A 111 29.89 -10.88 -40.55
CA ALA A 111 30.36 -11.43 -41.82
C ALA A 111 31.66 -10.71 -42.28
N ALA A 112 31.68 -10.15 -43.49
CA ALA A 112 32.83 -9.43 -44.02
C ALA A 112 33.02 -7.99 -43.50
N ARG A 113 32.04 -7.40 -42.78
CA ARG A 113 32.07 -5.98 -42.38
C ARG A 113 32.86 -5.77 -41.09
N ARG A 114 33.72 -4.74 -41.07
CA ARG A 114 34.45 -4.24 -39.91
C ARG A 114 33.64 -3.14 -39.21
N ILE A 115 33.44 -3.26 -37.90
CA ILE A 115 32.72 -2.29 -37.09
C ILE A 115 33.60 -1.92 -35.90
N GLU A 116 33.96 -0.66 -35.77
CA GLU A 116 34.76 -0.14 -34.66
C GLU A 116 33.86 0.54 -33.64
N LEU A 117 33.81 -0.02 -32.43
CA LEU A 117 33.20 0.63 -31.28
C LEU A 117 34.26 1.51 -30.62
N LEU A 118 34.02 2.82 -30.57
CA LEU A 118 35.03 3.81 -30.13
C LEU A 118 34.44 4.76 -29.10
N HIS A 119 35.14 4.96 -27.98
CA HIS A 119 34.81 5.97 -26.97
C HIS A 119 35.54 7.29 -27.29
N PRO A 120 34.93 8.49 -27.14
CA PRO A 120 35.52 9.81 -27.46
C PRO A 120 36.70 10.24 -26.55
N GLY A 121 37.36 9.31 -25.85
CA GLY A 121 38.47 9.54 -24.92
C GLY A 121 38.13 10.28 -23.62
N ARG A 122 37.00 10.99 -23.54
CA ARG A 122 36.53 11.80 -22.42
C ARG A 122 35.00 11.78 -22.33
N PRO A 123 34.36 12.07 -21.18
CA PRO A 123 32.91 12.22 -21.09
C PRO A 123 32.42 13.29 -22.07
N ALA A 124 31.36 13.02 -22.84
CA ALA A 124 30.86 13.93 -23.86
C ALA A 124 29.35 14.17 -23.69
N HIS A 125 28.50 13.22 -24.11
CA HIS A 125 27.06 13.22 -23.79
C HIS A 125 26.82 12.52 -22.42
N THR A 126 27.54 11.42 -22.18
CA THR A 126 27.64 10.71 -20.89
C THR A 126 29.11 10.48 -20.49
N THR A 127 29.36 9.65 -19.48
CA THR A 127 30.72 9.21 -19.10
C THR A 127 31.18 7.93 -19.80
N GLY A 128 30.33 7.33 -20.67
CA GLY A 128 30.56 6.04 -21.31
C GLY A 128 29.99 5.93 -22.73
N ASP A 129 30.09 7.00 -23.50
CA ASP A 129 29.60 7.07 -24.88
C ASP A 129 30.41 6.15 -25.81
N LEU A 130 29.73 5.43 -26.70
CA LEU A 130 30.31 4.70 -27.83
C LEU A 130 29.63 5.11 -29.13
N ILE A 131 30.45 5.35 -30.15
CA ILE A 131 30.01 5.28 -31.55
C ILE A 131 30.20 3.87 -32.10
N ALA A 132 29.48 3.52 -33.17
CA ALA A 132 29.83 2.41 -34.04
C ALA A 132 30.20 2.95 -35.43
N TRP A 133 31.48 2.80 -35.79
CA TRP A 133 32.07 3.31 -37.02
C TRP A 133 32.35 2.17 -38.00
N LEU A 134 31.87 2.30 -39.23
CA LEU A 134 32.14 1.37 -40.32
C LEU A 134 33.10 2.07 -41.30
N PRO A 135 34.43 1.83 -41.20
CA PRO A 135 35.42 2.59 -41.95
C PRO A 135 35.39 2.33 -43.46
N ASP A 136 35.04 1.11 -43.87
CA ASP A 136 35.06 0.69 -45.27
C ASP A 136 33.85 1.23 -46.05
N GLU A 137 32.67 1.29 -45.39
CA GLU A 137 31.44 1.91 -45.92
C GLU A 137 31.28 3.39 -45.57
N ARG A 138 32.14 3.93 -44.71
CA ARG A 138 32.16 5.31 -44.21
C ARG A 138 30.83 5.74 -43.53
N VAL A 139 30.22 4.80 -42.81
CA VAL A 139 28.95 4.98 -42.06
C VAL A 139 29.22 5.08 -40.56
N LEU A 140 28.71 6.14 -39.93
CA LEU A 140 28.85 6.42 -38.50
C LEU A 140 27.48 6.33 -37.80
N PHE A 141 27.35 5.46 -36.80
CA PHE A 141 26.29 5.55 -35.80
C PHE A 141 26.86 6.30 -34.59
N SER A 142 26.41 7.53 -34.34
CA SER A 142 27.03 8.42 -33.34
C SER A 142 26.44 8.32 -31.93
N GLY A 143 25.27 7.68 -31.79
CA GLY A 143 24.40 7.93 -30.63
C GLY A 143 24.13 9.43 -30.46
N ASP A 144 23.92 9.84 -29.22
CA ASP A 144 23.60 11.22 -28.82
C ASP A 144 24.81 12.18 -28.77
N LEU A 145 25.94 11.78 -29.36
CA LEU A 145 26.97 12.75 -29.74
C LEU A 145 26.52 13.67 -30.90
N VAL A 146 25.44 13.31 -31.63
CA VAL A 146 24.82 14.13 -32.68
C VAL A 146 23.28 14.06 -32.61
N PHE A 147 22.63 15.22 -32.56
CA PHE A 147 21.17 15.43 -32.60
C PHE A 147 20.76 16.17 -33.89
N ALA A 148 20.11 15.51 -34.84
CA ALA A 148 19.70 16.15 -36.10
C ALA A 148 18.35 16.88 -35.95
N GLY A 149 18.38 18.22 -35.93
CA GLY A 149 17.17 19.06 -35.89
C GLY A 149 16.53 19.21 -34.50
N LEU A 150 17.26 18.86 -33.44
CA LEU A 150 16.87 19.00 -32.04
C LEU A 150 17.98 19.73 -31.27
N THR A 151 17.67 20.28 -30.10
CA THR A 151 18.69 20.86 -29.21
C THR A 151 19.50 19.73 -28.57
N PRO A 152 20.84 19.71 -28.70
CA PRO A 152 21.67 18.65 -28.11
C PRO A 152 21.62 18.64 -26.58
N LEU A 153 21.54 17.45 -25.99
CA LEU A 153 21.53 17.26 -24.54
C LEU A 153 22.92 16.85 -24.04
N VAL A 154 23.36 17.41 -22.91
CA VAL A 154 24.58 17.01 -22.19
C VAL A 154 24.25 16.93 -20.70
N PHE A 155 23.57 15.85 -20.30
CA PHE A 155 23.06 15.70 -18.93
C PHE A 155 24.05 14.99 -17.99
N MET A 156 24.88 14.08 -18.52
CA MET A 156 25.80 13.24 -17.72
C MET A 156 27.25 13.29 -18.24
N GLY A 157 27.57 14.26 -19.10
CA GLY A 157 28.84 14.39 -19.80
C GLY A 157 29.54 15.73 -19.54
N SER A 158 30.07 16.36 -20.58
CA SER A 158 30.77 17.66 -20.49
C SER A 158 30.57 18.44 -21.79
N VAL A 159 30.32 19.75 -21.70
CA VAL A 159 30.12 20.60 -22.88
C VAL A 159 31.42 20.74 -23.71
N ASP A 160 32.58 20.90 -23.04
CA ASP A 160 33.89 20.80 -23.69
C ASP A 160 34.13 19.40 -24.28
N GLY A 161 33.63 18.38 -23.58
CA GLY A 161 33.63 16.98 -24.02
C GLY A 161 32.88 16.77 -25.33
N ALA A 162 31.64 17.24 -25.39
CA ALA A 162 30.77 17.15 -26.55
C ALA A 162 31.25 18.02 -27.73
N LEU A 163 31.81 19.20 -27.46
CA LEU A 163 32.46 20.03 -28.48
C LEU A 163 33.68 19.32 -29.09
N ALA A 164 34.55 18.75 -28.26
CA ALA A 164 35.71 17.99 -28.73
C ALA A 164 35.32 16.65 -29.40
N ALA A 165 34.21 16.03 -28.99
CA ALA A 165 33.66 14.86 -29.66
C ALA A 165 33.17 15.22 -31.07
N VAL A 166 32.45 16.33 -31.25
CA VAL A 166 32.02 16.79 -32.59
C VAL A 166 33.20 17.01 -33.54
N ASP A 167 34.28 17.64 -33.07
CA ASP A 167 35.50 17.84 -33.88
C ASP A 167 36.21 16.51 -34.19
N TRP A 168 36.17 15.53 -33.27
CA TRP A 168 36.67 14.17 -33.51
C TRP A 168 35.82 13.38 -34.52
N LEU A 169 34.49 13.46 -34.44
CA LEU A 169 33.58 12.77 -35.36
C LEU A 169 33.71 13.28 -36.79
N GLU A 170 33.95 14.58 -36.98
CA GLU A 170 34.26 15.15 -38.31
C GLU A 170 35.61 14.63 -38.84
N SER A 171 36.60 14.37 -37.96
CA SER A 171 37.90 13.83 -38.34
C SER A 171 37.87 12.38 -38.86
N LEU A 172 36.80 11.61 -38.54
CA LEU A 172 36.54 10.30 -39.14
C LEU A 172 36.07 10.40 -40.60
N GLN A 173 35.66 11.60 -41.04
CA GLN A 173 35.13 11.90 -42.36
C GLN A 173 33.99 10.94 -42.80
N PRO A 174 32.87 10.83 -42.05
CA PRO A 174 31.74 10.01 -42.45
C PRO A 174 31.06 10.53 -43.73
N ASP A 175 30.65 9.64 -44.62
CA ASP A 175 29.77 9.98 -45.76
C ASP A 175 28.29 9.92 -45.36
N VAL A 176 27.98 9.10 -44.33
CA VAL A 176 26.65 8.94 -43.73
C VAL A 176 26.77 8.97 -42.21
N VAL A 177 25.94 9.79 -41.54
CA VAL A 177 25.80 9.77 -40.07
C VAL A 177 24.37 9.40 -39.70
N VAL A 178 24.24 8.38 -38.86
CA VAL A 178 23.00 7.99 -38.18
C VAL A 178 23.07 8.56 -36.76
N PRO A 179 22.39 9.69 -36.47
CA PRO A 179 22.32 10.26 -35.13
C PRO A 179 21.47 9.40 -34.20
N GLY A 180 21.62 9.58 -32.88
CA GLY A 180 20.69 8.98 -31.91
C GLY A 180 19.27 9.51 -32.07
N HIS A 181 19.15 10.82 -32.34
CA HIS A 181 17.88 11.46 -32.66
C HIS A 181 17.91 12.27 -33.98
N GLY A 182 16.83 12.15 -34.75
CA GLY A 182 16.58 12.94 -35.97
C GLY A 182 16.80 12.15 -37.28
N PRO A 183 16.78 12.83 -38.45
CA PRO A 183 17.04 12.19 -39.74
C PRO A 183 18.50 11.79 -39.92
N VAL A 184 18.74 10.74 -40.71
CA VAL A 184 20.07 10.35 -41.20
C VAL A 184 20.66 11.49 -42.04
N LEU A 185 21.93 11.80 -41.82
CA LEU A 185 22.65 12.90 -42.46
C LEU A 185 23.60 12.39 -43.54
N THR A 186 23.70 13.11 -44.65
CA THR A 186 24.64 12.83 -45.75
C THR A 186 25.21 14.12 -46.32
N GLY A 187 26.47 14.07 -46.79
CA GLY A 187 27.13 15.20 -47.43
C GLY A 187 27.08 16.50 -46.61
N ALA A 188 26.62 17.60 -47.22
CA ALA A 188 26.62 18.93 -46.61
C ALA A 188 25.76 19.05 -45.33
N ASP A 189 24.76 18.19 -45.12
CA ASP A 189 23.97 18.19 -43.90
C ASP A 189 24.75 17.69 -42.67
N ILE A 190 25.80 16.88 -42.87
CA ILE A 190 26.71 16.45 -41.79
C ILE A 190 27.43 17.68 -41.23
N THR A 191 28.21 18.39 -42.06
CA THR A 191 28.94 19.60 -41.66
C THR A 191 27.99 20.66 -41.07
N ARG A 192 26.82 20.87 -41.69
CA ARG A 192 25.82 21.84 -41.19
C ARG A 192 25.37 21.52 -39.76
N VAL A 193 25.04 20.26 -39.46
CA VAL A 193 24.57 19.86 -38.12
C VAL A 193 25.72 19.87 -37.11
N LEU A 194 26.93 19.45 -37.47
CA LEU A 194 28.10 19.54 -36.59
C LEU A 194 28.44 21.02 -36.25
N ASP A 195 28.31 21.93 -37.22
CA ASP A 195 28.46 23.37 -36.99
C ASP A 195 27.31 23.99 -36.18
N GLU A 196 26.10 23.42 -36.21
CA GLU A 196 25.01 23.77 -35.29
C GLU A 196 25.36 23.37 -33.84
N HIS A 197 25.92 22.17 -33.63
CA HIS A 197 26.40 21.73 -32.31
C HIS A 197 27.55 22.60 -31.80
N ARG A 198 28.57 22.86 -32.62
CA ARG A 198 29.71 23.72 -32.27
C ARG A 198 29.29 25.11 -31.80
N ARG A 199 28.32 25.72 -32.49
CA ARG A 199 27.76 27.03 -32.11
C ARG A 199 26.96 26.96 -30.81
N TYR A 200 26.18 25.90 -30.60
CA TYR A 200 25.41 25.71 -29.38
C TYR A 200 26.30 25.46 -28.14
N TYR A 201 27.29 24.58 -28.24
CA TYR A 201 28.20 24.29 -27.14
C TYR A 201 29.10 25.49 -26.79
N ARG A 202 29.59 26.23 -27.79
CA ARG A 202 30.31 27.50 -27.55
C ARG A 202 29.42 28.54 -26.87
N LEU A 203 28.16 28.70 -27.31
CA LEU A 203 27.20 29.60 -26.65
C LEU A 203 26.98 29.27 -25.16
N ILE A 204 26.98 27.99 -24.77
CA ILE A 204 26.88 27.58 -23.36
C ILE A 204 28.16 27.95 -22.59
N LEU A 205 29.33 27.60 -23.14
CA LEU A 205 30.63 27.88 -22.51
C LEU A 205 30.87 29.39 -22.34
N ASP A 206 30.61 30.16 -23.41
CA ASP A 206 30.63 31.63 -23.40
C ASP A 206 29.70 32.17 -22.31
N ALA A 207 28.42 31.75 -22.28
CA ALA A 207 27.45 32.22 -21.30
C ALA A 207 27.81 31.89 -19.84
N ALA A 208 28.43 30.72 -19.60
CA ALA A 208 28.91 30.32 -18.28
C ALA A 208 30.11 31.18 -17.82
N GLN A 209 31.10 31.37 -18.70
CA GLN A 209 32.27 32.21 -18.41
C GLN A 209 31.91 33.69 -18.25
N ASP A 210 30.95 34.17 -19.04
CA ASP A 210 30.34 35.50 -18.95
C ASP A 210 29.51 35.66 -17.65
N GLY A 211 28.95 34.57 -17.11
CA GLY A 211 28.37 34.50 -15.76
C GLY A 211 29.43 34.69 -14.66
N LEU A 212 30.43 33.79 -14.63
CA LEU A 212 31.50 33.77 -13.63
C LEU A 212 32.29 35.08 -13.56
N SER A 213 32.64 35.65 -14.71
CA SER A 213 33.37 36.92 -14.83
C SER A 213 32.59 38.15 -14.31
N ARG A 214 31.27 38.04 -14.15
CA ARG A 214 30.42 39.06 -13.51
C ARG A 214 30.28 38.88 -12.00
N GLY A 215 31.02 37.94 -11.40
CA GLY A 215 30.91 37.62 -9.98
C GLY A 215 29.58 36.97 -9.60
N ALA A 216 28.87 36.38 -10.57
CA ALA A 216 27.78 35.47 -10.24
C ALA A 216 28.39 34.16 -9.74
N ASP A 217 28.16 33.83 -8.48
CA ASP A 217 28.45 32.50 -7.96
C ASP A 217 27.63 31.47 -8.77
N ALA A 218 28.23 30.31 -9.07
CA ALA A 218 27.68 29.34 -10.01
C ALA A 218 26.35 28.72 -9.54
N LEU A 219 26.00 28.90 -8.26
CA LEU A 219 24.77 28.45 -7.63
C LEU A 219 23.83 29.61 -7.22
N ALA A 220 24.22 30.88 -7.40
CA ALA A 220 23.43 32.04 -7.01
C ALA A 220 22.59 32.58 -8.18
N GLY A 221 21.33 32.15 -8.27
CA GLY A 221 20.37 32.63 -9.27
C GLY A 221 20.14 34.14 -9.23
N ARG A 222 20.09 34.79 -10.41
CA ARG A 222 19.80 36.23 -10.53
C ARG A 222 18.37 36.58 -10.10
N PRO A 223 18.13 37.77 -9.52
CA PRO A 223 16.80 38.24 -9.18
C PRO A 223 15.93 38.54 -10.43
N PRO A 224 14.59 38.48 -10.32
CA PRO A 224 13.67 38.61 -11.46
C PRO A 224 13.65 40.03 -12.04
N GLY A 225 14.25 40.22 -13.22
CA GLY A 225 14.59 41.55 -13.76
C GLY A 225 14.35 41.76 -15.26
N ARG A 226 13.08 41.70 -15.70
CA ARG A 226 12.56 42.02 -17.06
C ARG A 226 12.99 41.09 -18.22
N PRO A 227 12.07 40.79 -19.19
CA PRO A 227 12.41 40.04 -20.39
C PRO A 227 13.21 40.88 -21.40
N GLY A 228 14.48 40.56 -21.59
CA GLY A 228 15.31 41.12 -22.65
C GLY A 228 14.85 40.64 -24.05
N ARG A 229 14.67 41.57 -24.99
CA ARG A 229 14.32 41.21 -26.38
C ARG A 229 15.51 40.58 -27.11
N VAL A 230 15.42 39.29 -27.43
CA VAL A 230 16.28 38.70 -28.47
C VAL A 230 15.68 39.04 -29.85
N HIS A 231 16.26 40.04 -30.52
CA HIS A 231 15.80 40.49 -31.83
C HIS A 231 16.37 39.63 -32.97
N GLY A 232 15.57 38.65 -33.41
CA GLY A 232 15.39 38.33 -34.84
C GLY A 232 16.46 37.53 -35.59
N LEU A 233 16.06 36.35 -36.05
CA LEU A 233 16.54 35.78 -37.32
C LEU A 233 15.37 35.55 -38.29
N GLY A 234 15.34 36.37 -39.36
CA GLY A 234 14.81 36.05 -40.68
C GLY A 234 13.44 35.37 -40.84
N ARG A 235 12.34 36.12 -40.74
CA ARG A 235 11.16 35.79 -41.57
C ARG A 235 11.47 36.12 -43.04
N ARG A 236 11.34 35.15 -43.95
CA ARG A 236 11.00 35.43 -45.36
C ARG A 236 9.54 35.05 -45.61
N ARG A 237 8.80 35.94 -46.27
CA ARG A 237 7.47 35.66 -46.82
C ARG A 237 7.60 35.02 -48.19
N THR A 238 6.67 34.12 -48.50
CA THR A 238 6.02 34.04 -49.82
C THR A 238 4.50 34.02 -49.59
N ASP A 239 3.71 34.28 -50.62
CA ASP A 239 2.37 34.88 -50.48
C ASP A 239 1.17 33.92 -50.65
N ARG A 240 0.08 34.28 -49.96
CA ARG A 240 -1.35 34.10 -50.32
C ARG A 240 -1.88 32.72 -50.74
N ALA A 241 -2.74 32.17 -49.87
CA ALA A 241 -4.05 31.63 -50.26
C ALA A 241 -5.10 31.96 -49.18
N GLN A 242 -6.39 32.05 -49.53
CA GLN A 242 -7.49 32.41 -48.61
C GLN A 242 -8.26 31.18 -48.10
N PRO A 243 -8.91 31.23 -46.91
CA PRO A 243 -9.59 30.07 -46.31
C PRO A 243 -11.12 30.09 -46.40
N ALA A 244 -11.74 28.98 -46.85
CA ALA A 244 -13.12 28.53 -46.57
C ALA A 244 -13.46 27.24 -47.38
N PRO A 245 -14.51 26.46 -47.04
CA PRO A 245 -15.26 26.33 -45.78
C PRO A 245 -15.29 24.88 -45.23
N ARG A 246 -15.95 24.68 -44.08
CA ARG A 246 -16.26 23.33 -43.53
C ARG A 246 -17.26 22.58 -44.42
N LEU A 247 -17.05 21.28 -44.66
CA LEU A 247 -18.05 20.40 -45.28
C LEU A 247 -18.36 19.13 -44.46
N ARG A 248 -19.58 18.62 -44.64
CA ARG A 248 -20.25 17.63 -43.77
C ARG A 248 -19.84 16.19 -44.09
N ARG A 249 -19.78 15.32 -43.08
CA ARG A 249 -19.87 13.85 -43.28
C ARG A 249 -21.25 13.48 -43.86
N PRO A 250 -21.34 12.64 -44.90
CA PRO A 250 -22.61 12.06 -45.34
C PRO A 250 -23.07 10.95 -44.36
N ARG A 251 -24.34 10.54 -44.47
CA ARG A 251 -24.97 9.51 -43.61
C ARG A 251 -26.12 8.85 -44.37
N ARG A 252 -26.46 7.59 -44.02
CA ARG A 252 -27.63 6.80 -44.50
C ARG A 252 -27.52 6.30 -45.96
N PRO A 253 -28.27 5.25 -46.38
CA PRO A 253 -29.55 4.76 -45.85
C PRO A 253 -29.55 3.40 -45.14
N GLY A 254 -30.67 3.14 -44.45
CA GLY A 254 -31.14 1.83 -44.02
C GLY A 254 -32.67 1.85 -43.88
N PRO A 255 -33.38 0.75 -44.18
CA PRO A 255 -34.80 0.57 -43.83
C PRO A 255 -35.06 -0.73 -43.01
N ARG A 256 -36.16 -0.91 -42.27
CA ARG A 256 -37.23 -0.02 -41.74
C ARG A 256 -38.14 -0.85 -40.81
N ARG A 257 -38.52 -0.31 -39.63
CA ARG A 257 -39.76 -0.60 -38.87
C ARG A 257 -39.91 -2.07 -38.38
N ASP A 258 -40.76 -2.44 -37.41
CA ASP A 258 -41.69 -1.80 -36.45
C ASP A 258 -41.53 -2.61 -35.11
N ARG A 259 -42.23 -2.49 -33.95
CA ARG A 259 -43.48 -1.82 -33.54
C ARG A 259 -43.56 -1.64 -31.99
N ARG A 260 -44.54 -0.83 -31.56
CA ARG A 260 -45.45 -0.87 -30.37
C ARG A 260 -45.43 -2.12 -29.45
N LEU A 261 -45.87 -2.12 -28.16
CA LEU A 261 -46.26 -1.11 -27.12
C LEU A 261 -46.67 -1.88 -25.83
N ARG A 262 -46.55 -1.27 -24.63
CA ARG A 262 -47.03 -1.77 -23.29
C ARG A 262 -46.29 -3.05 -22.80
N GLY A 263 -46.32 -3.45 -21.52
CA GLY A 263 -46.81 -2.78 -20.30
C GLY A 263 -47.49 -3.74 -19.30
N HIS A 264 -47.12 -3.64 -18.02
CA HIS A 264 -47.64 -4.32 -16.81
C HIS A 264 -47.17 -5.73 -16.40
N ASP A 265 -47.27 -5.88 -15.09
CA ASP A 265 -46.81 -6.89 -14.13
C ASP A 265 -47.39 -8.31 -14.31
N ARG A 266 -46.59 -9.35 -13.97
CA ARG A 266 -46.76 -10.15 -12.72
C ARG A 266 -45.79 -11.33 -12.62
N LEU A 267 -45.58 -11.80 -11.38
CA LEU A 267 -44.85 -13.03 -11.02
C LEU A 267 -45.64 -14.30 -11.39
N ALA A 268 -44.97 -15.37 -11.86
CA ALA A 268 -44.96 -16.70 -11.21
C ALA A 268 -44.36 -17.85 -12.07
N ARG A 269 -43.55 -18.70 -11.40
CA ARG A 269 -43.14 -20.09 -11.71
C ARG A 269 -42.19 -20.37 -12.91
N PRO A 270 -41.29 -21.37 -12.80
CA PRO A 270 -40.43 -21.86 -13.87
C PRO A 270 -41.10 -22.97 -14.71
N PRO A 271 -40.66 -23.19 -15.97
CA PRO A 271 -40.98 -24.38 -16.75
C PRO A 271 -39.80 -25.37 -16.84
N ASP A 272 -40.04 -26.64 -16.55
CA ASP A 272 -39.15 -27.74 -16.94
C ASP A 272 -39.21 -27.97 -18.46
N ALA A 273 -38.12 -27.70 -19.20
CA ALA A 273 -37.85 -28.30 -20.51
C ALA A 273 -36.48 -27.91 -21.10
N TYR A 274 -35.47 -28.79 -21.00
CA TYR A 274 -34.47 -28.98 -22.06
C TYR A 274 -33.93 -30.42 -22.05
N LEU A 275 -34.15 -31.14 -23.16
CA LEU A 275 -33.63 -32.47 -23.45
C LEU A 275 -33.29 -32.57 -24.95
N SER A 276 -32.48 -33.57 -25.31
CA SER A 276 -32.13 -33.97 -26.69
C SER A 276 -31.19 -33.04 -27.47
N LEU A 277 -29.89 -33.10 -27.13
CA LEU A 277 -28.89 -33.39 -28.15
C LEU A 277 -28.55 -34.89 -28.08
N LYS A 278 -28.48 -35.57 -29.23
CA LYS A 278 -28.11 -36.99 -29.32
C LYS A 278 -26.64 -37.10 -29.73
N GLY A 279 -25.80 -37.74 -28.92
CA GLY A 279 -24.42 -38.03 -29.35
C GLY A 279 -23.46 -38.56 -28.27
N SER A 280 -23.50 -38.01 -27.05
CA SER A 280 -22.71 -38.50 -25.91
C SER A 280 -23.61 -39.01 -24.79
N THR A 281 -23.13 -40.02 -24.05
CA THR A 281 -23.75 -40.47 -22.80
C THR A 281 -23.30 -39.53 -21.69
N THR A 282 -24.00 -38.43 -21.49
CA THR A 282 -23.73 -37.40 -20.48
C THR A 282 -23.59 -38.01 -19.07
N VAL A 283 -22.44 -37.82 -18.40
CA VAL A 283 -22.13 -38.47 -17.11
C VAL A 283 -21.97 -37.47 -15.97
N ARG A 284 -22.80 -37.62 -14.93
CA ARG A 284 -22.83 -36.75 -13.75
C ARG A 284 -22.54 -37.56 -12.49
N PHE A 285 -21.32 -37.47 -11.97
CA PHE A 285 -20.91 -38.27 -10.83
C PHE A 285 -21.31 -37.66 -9.49
N VAL A 286 -21.65 -38.51 -8.53
CA VAL A 286 -21.91 -38.14 -7.13
C VAL A 286 -21.12 -39.02 -6.18
N THR A 287 -20.77 -38.46 -5.03
CA THR A 287 -20.36 -39.23 -3.85
C THR A 287 -21.46 -39.09 -2.78
N TYR A 288 -21.87 -40.19 -2.16
CA TYR A 288 -22.98 -40.24 -1.22
C TYR A 288 -22.67 -41.19 -0.06
N ALA A 289 -23.27 -40.95 1.12
CA ALA A 289 -23.12 -41.82 2.27
C ALA A 289 -24.02 -43.07 2.15
N ASP A 290 -23.45 -44.26 2.37
CA ASP A 290 -24.13 -45.56 2.50
C ASP A 290 -23.75 -46.18 3.87
N ASP A 291 -24.45 -47.24 4.30
CA ASP A 291 -24.26 -47.81 5.66
C ASP A 291 -22.82 -48.32 5.93
N ASP A 292 -22.10 -48.71 4.88
CA ASP A 292 -20.71 -49.19 4.94
C ASP A 292 -19.66 -48.08 4.68
N GLY A 293 -20.07 -46.82 4.55
CA GLY A 293 -19.21 -45.67 4.22
C GLY A 293 -19.61 -44.95 2.92
N ASP A 294 -18.79 -43.97 2.52
CA ASP A 294 -19.05 -43.16 1.32
C ASP A 294 -18.83 -43.95 0.02
N ARG A 295 -19.70 -43.72 -0.97
CA ARG A 295 -19.75 -44.44 -2.25
C ARG A 295 -19.93 -43.50 -3.43
N VAL A 296 -19.44 -43.93 -4.59
CA VAL A 296 -19.60 -43.22 -5.87
C VAL A 296 -20.79 -43.77 -6.66
N GLY A 297 -21.50 -42.89 -7.38
CA GLY A 297 -22.53 -43.23 -8.36
C GLY A 297 -22.62 -42.22 -9.51
N VAL A 298 -23.47 -42.49 -10.50
CA VAL A 298 -23.81 -41.57 -11.60
C VAL A 298 -25.29 -41.21 -11.54
N ILE A 299 -25.64 -39.93 -11.65
CA ILE A 299 -27.02 -39.47 -11.82
C ILE A 299 -27.47 -39.67 -13.27
N HIS A 300 -28.57 -40.39 -13.47
CA HIS A 300 -29.29 -40.49 -14.73
C HIS A 300 -30.80 -40.49 -14.45
N HIS A 301 -31.57 -39.65 -15.15
CA HIS A 301 -33.02 -39.44 -14.91
C HIS A 301 -33.44 -39.28 -13.42
N GLY A 302 -32.63 -38.59 -12.61
CA GLY A 302 -32.90 -38.38 -11.17
C GLY A 302 -32.65 -39.59 -10.27
N GLN A 303 -32.09 -40.67 -10.83
CA GLN A 303 -31.67 -41.88 -10.14
C GLN A 303 -30.14 -41.96 -10.07
N VAL A 304 -29.60 -42.43 -8.96
CA VAL A 304 -28.18 -42.76 -8.82
C VAL A 304 -27.96 -44.22 -9.20
N HIS A 305 -27.16 -44.43 -10.24
CA HIS A 305 -26.57 -45.69 -10.64
C HIS A 305 -25.29 -45.93 -9.83
N PRO A 306 -25.27 -46.89 -8.89
CA PRO A 306 -24.15 -47.06 -7.97
C PRO A 306 -22.95 -47.76 -8.64
N LEU A 307 -21.74 -47.26 -8.39
CA LEU A 307 -20.51 -47.96 -8.77
C LEU A 307 -20.21 -49.09 -7.75
N GLY A 308 -19.23 -49.93 -8.11
CA GLY A 308 -18.78 -51.07 -7.29
C GLY A 308 -18.40 -50.66 -5.85
N ARG A 309 -18.63 -51.58 -4.90
CA ARG A 309 -18.22 -51.37 -3.50
C ARG A 309 -16.70 -51.23 -3.40
N GLY A 310 -16.23 -50.28 -2.59
CA GLY A 310 -14.81 -49.95 -2.46
C GLY A 310 -14.26 -48.99 -3.54
N VAL A 311 -15.05 -48.60 -4.55
CA VAL A 311 -14.65 -47.58 -5.52
C VAL A 311 -14.81 -46.18 -4.91
N THR A 312 -13.72 -45.41 -4.89
CA THR A 312 -13.69 -44.00 -4.44
C THR A 312 -13.43 -43.06 -5.62
N MET A 313 -13.89 -41.81 -5.53
CA MET A 313 -13.72 -40.83 -6.61
C MET A 313 -12.24 -40.59 -6.92
N LEU A 314 -11.43 -40.39 -5.88
CA LEU A 314 -9.98 -40.22 -6.00
C LEU A 314 -9.29 -41.44 -6.62
N GLY A 315 -9.81 -42.66 -6.38
CA GLY A 315 -9.34 -43.88 -7.04
C GLY A 315 -9.62 -43.89 -8.55
N LEU A 316 -10.83 -43.51 -8.96
CA LEU A 316 -11.21 -43.40 -10.38
C LEU A 316 -10.38 -42.35 -11.13
N LEU A 317 -10.16 -41.19 -10.50
CA LEU A 317 -9.34 -40.11 -11.04
C LEU A 317 -7.88 -40.55 -11.23
N ARG A 318 -7.26 -41.14 -10.19
CA ARG A 318 -5.89 -41.66 -10.26
C ARG A 318 -5.70 -42.81 -11.26
N ALA A 319 -6.76 -43.57 -11.53
CA ALA A 319 -6.75 -44.64 -12.53
C ALA A 319 -7.07 -44.16 -13.96
N GLY A 320 -7.42 -42.88 -14.16
CA GLY A 320 -7.94 -42.38 -15.45
C GLY A 320 -9.26 -43.03 -15.88
N ALA A 321 -9.95 -43.73 -14.97
CA ALA A 321 -11.02 -44.68 -15.28
C ALA A 321 -12.44 -44.09 -15.20
N LEU A 322 -12.56 -42.80 -14.84
CA LEU A 322 -13.82 -42.13 -14.50
C LEU A 322 -14.93 -42.39 -15.53
N ARG A 323 -14.69 -42.03 -16.80
CA ARG A 323 -15.67 -42.19 -17.90
C ARG A 323 -16.16 -43.64 -18.04
N ALA A 324 -15.23 -44.59 -18.16
CA ALA A 324 -15.54 -46.00 -18.37
C ALA A 324 -16.33 -46.60 -17.20
N ALA A 325 -16.00 -46.22 -15.96
CA ALA A 325 -16.74 -46.65 -14.78
C ALA A 325 -18.17 -46.06 -14.73
N GLY A 326 -18.37 -44.86 -15.26
CA GLY A 326 -19.69 -44.25 -15.41
C GLY A 326 -20.54 -44.93 -16.47
N GLU A 327 -19.99 -45.14 -17.67
CA GLU A 327 -20.64 -45.88 -18.76
C GLU A 327 -21.00 -47.32 -18.31
N GLN A 328 -20.14 -47.99 -17.55
CA GLN A 328 -20.42 -49.29 -16.94
C GLN A 328 -21.56 -49.23 -15.90
N ALA A 329 -21.61 -48.21 -15.03
CA ALA A 329 -22.68 -48.07 -14.03
C ALA A 329 -24.05 -47.79 -14.67
N LEU A 330 -24.10 -47.08 -15.79
CA LEU A 330 -25.32 -46.84 -16.57
C LEU A 330 -25.79 -48.11 -17.31
N ALA A 331 -24.86 -48.95 -17.78
CA ALA A 331 -25.18 -50.21 -18.44
C ALA A 331 -25.49 -51.37 -17.48
N ALA A 332 -25.09 -51.28 -16.20
CA ALA A 332 -25.27 -52.34 -15.22
C ALA A 332 -26.73 -52.47 -14.73
N PRO A 333 -27.29 -53.70 -14.61
CA PRO A 333 -28.59 -53.93 -13.98
C PRO A 333 -28.48 -53.87 -12.45
N ALA A 334 -28.09 -52.70 -11.93
CA ALA A 334 -27.96 -52.43 -10.50
C ALA A 334 -29.25 -51.81 -9.92
N ALA A 335 -29.50 -52.04 -8.64
CA ALA A 335 -30.56 -51.34 -7.93
C ALA A 335 -30.19 -49.86 -7.76
N THR A 336 -30.95 -48.98 -8.41
CA THR A 336 -30.80 -47.52 -8.31
C THR A 336 -31.54 -46.97 -7.09
N ARG A 337 -31.20 -45.75 -6.68
CA ARG A 337 -31.89 -44.98 -5.62
C ARG A 337 -32.16 -43.57 -6.12
N ALA A 338 -33.27 -42.94 -5.73
CA ALA A 338 -33.52 -41.56 -6.12
C ALA A 338 -32.50 -40.64 -5.46
N VAL A 339 -32.07 -39.57 -6.15
CA VAL A 339 -31.07 -38.62 -5.61
C VAL A 339 -31.52 -37.99 -4.28
N GLY A 340 -32.83 -37.80 -4.09
CA GLY A 340 -33.41 -37.28 -2.84
C GLY A 340 -33.39 -38.25 -1.65
N ASP A 341 -33.18 -39.55 -1.87
CA ASP A 341 -33.12 -40.58 -0.83
C ASP A 341 -31.67 -40.80 -0.32
N LEU A 342 -30.75 -39.91 -0.69
CA LEU A 342 -29.31 -40.02 -0.47
C LEU A 342 -28.76 -38.76 0.21
N ARG A 343 -27.97 -38.96 1.27
CA ARG A 343 -27.10 -37.88 1.77
C ARG A 343 -25.88 -37.78 0.87
N LEU A 344 -25.94 -36.83 -0.07
CA LEU A 344 -24.79 -36.48 -0.90
C LEU A 344 -23.66 -35.88 -0.05
N ARG A 345 -22.43 -36.07 -0.53
CA ARG A 345 -21.17 -35.61 0.06
C ARG A 345 -20.49 -34.66 -0.93
N ALA A 346 -19.33 -34.12 -0.57
CA ALA A 346 -18.43 -33.54 -1.57
C ALA A 346 -18.09 -34.62 -2.62
N PRO A 347 -18.08 -34.34 -3.94
CA PRO A 347 -17.75 -35.34 -4.96
C PRO A 347 -16.37 -35.95 -4.74
N ILE A 348 -15.43 -35.14 -4.23
CA ILE A 348 -14.12 -35.55 -3.72
C ILE A 348 -14.05 -35.08 -2.26
N PRO A 349 -14.27 -35.97 -1.27
CA PRO A 349 -14.15 -35.59 0.14
C PRO A 349 -12.71 -35.30 0.57
N ASP A 350 -11.73 -36.02 0.00
CA ASP A 350 -10.32 -35.96 0.38
C ASP A 350 -9.42 -35.58 -0.84
N PRO A 351 -9.46 -34.32 -1.34
CA PRO A 351 -8.60 -33.90 -2.44
C PRO A 351 -7.12 -33.82 -1.99
N PRO A 352 -6.12 -34.14 -2.84
CA PRO A 352 -4.71 -34.08 -2.46
C PRO A 352 -4.21 -32.65 -2.23
N ALA A 353 -4.78 -31.68 -2.95
CA ALA A 353 -4.57 -30.25 -2.78
C ALA A 353 -5.79 -29.47 -3.28
N VAL A 354 -6.02 -28.30 -2.70
CA VAL A 354 -6.99 -27.32 -3.20
C VAL A 354 -6.23 -26.02 -3.46
N ARG A 355 -6.20 -25.59 -4.72
CA ARG A 355 -5.62 -24.31 -5.16
C ARG A 355 -6.78 -23.40 -5.50
N ASP A 356 -6.93 -22.29 -4.78
CA ASP A 356 -8.04 -21.38 -4.97
C ASP A 356 -7.55 -20.05 -5.56
N PHE A 357 -8.15 -19.67 -6.69
CA PHE A 357 -7.70 -18.60 -7.57
C PHE A 357 -8.49 -17.31 -7.37
N MET A 358 -8.23 -16.32 -8.22
CA MET A 358 -9.00 -15.08 -8.25
C MET A 358 -9.14 -14.62 -9.71
N THR A 359 -10.16 -15.10 -10.46
CA THR A 359 -10.24 -14.88 -11.93
C THR A 359 -11.38 -13.96 -12.40
N PHE A 360 -12.27 -13.49 -11.52
CA PHE A 360 -13.33 -12.56 -11.89
C PHE A 360 -12.99 -11.11 -11.50
N GLU A 361 -12.73 -10.27 -12.51
CA GLU A 361 -12.38 -8.85 -12.36
C GLU A 361 -13.39 -8.10 -11.49
N ARG A 362 -14.67 -8.33 -11.75
CA ARG A 362 -15.81 -7.75 -11.02
C ARG A 362 -15.82 -8.15 -9.55
N HIS A 363 -15.36 -9.34 -9.18
CA HIS A 363 -15.27 -9.70 -7.77
C HIS A 363 -14.15 -8.92 -7.07
N VAL A 364 -12.97 -8.85 -7.68
CA VAL A 364 -11.84 -8.07 -7.15
C VAL A 364 -12.24 -6.61 -6.98
N GLU A 365 -12.87 -6.00 -7.99
CA GLU A 365 -13.42 -4.64 -7.95
C GLU A 365 -14.43 -4.47 -6.80
N GLY A 366 -15.33 -5.44 -6.59
CA GLY A 366 -16.33 -5.38 -5.53
C GLY A 366 -15.77 -5.53 -4.11
N VAL A 367 -14.73 -6.35 -3.92
CA VAL A 367 -14.07 -6.55 -2.60
C VAL A 367 -13.06 -5.43 -2.32
N SER A 368 -12.30 -4.98 -3.32
CA SER A 368 -11.41 -3.80 -3.22
C SER A 368 -12.15 -2.59 -2.64
N ARG A 369 -13.42 -2.39 -3.01
CA ARG A 369 -14.27 -1.29 -2.51
C ARG A 369 -14.51 -1.29 -0.99
N LEU A 370 -14.23 -2.37 -0.27
CA LEU A 370 -14.20 -2.35 1.20
C LEU A 370 -13.05 -1.49 1.77
N GLY A 371 -12.01 -1.22 0.98
CA GLY A 371 -10.92 -0.31 1.32
C GLY A 371 -11.13 1.15 0.89
N GLY A 372 -12.19 1.48 0.14
CA GLY A 372 -12.45 2.84 -0.35
C GLY A 372 -13.29 2.88 -1.64
N THR A 373 -13.92 4.01 -1.93
CA THR A 373 -14.88 4.14 -3.05
C THR A 373 -14.28 4.00 -4.44
N ASP A 374 -13.00 4.32 -4.62
CA ASP A 374 -12.32 4.37 -5.92
C ASP A 374 -11.36 3.19 -6.14
N ALA A 375 -11.45 2.17 -5.28
CA ALA A 375 -10.55 1.03 -5.28
C ALA A 375 -10.74 0.12 -6.51
N ALA A 376 -9.74 0.13 -7.39
CA ALA A 376 -9.71 -0.63 -8.63
C ALA A 376 -9.18 -2.08 -8.46
N VAL A 377 -9.14 -2.81 -9.57
CA VAL A 377 -8.43 -4.08 -9.68
C VAL A 377 -6.93 -3.80 -9.86
N PRO A 378 -6.02 -4.33 -9.02
CA PRO A 378 -4.60 -4.04 -9.12
C PRO A 378 -4.00 -4.49 -10.46
N GLU A 379 -3.13 -3.70 -11.08
CA GLU A 379 -2.55 -4.02 -12.41
C GLU A 379 -1.89 -5.42 -12.46
N ARG A 380 -1.20 -5.78 -11.37
CA ARG A 380 -0.56 -7.09 -11.18
C ARG A 380 -1.53 -8.28 -11.25
N TRP A 381 -2.84 -8.06 -11.05
CA TRP A 381 -3.86 -9.08 -11.22
C TRP A 381 -3.97 -9.56 -12.67
N TYR A 382 -3.79 -8.67 -13.65
CA TYR A 382 -3.85 -8.99 -15.08
C TYR A 382 -2.57 -9.69 -15.58
N GLU A 383 -1.50 -9.75 -14.77
CA GLU A 383 -0.23 -10.41 -15.14
C GLU A 383 -0.30 -11.95 -15.04
N ALA A 384 -1.05 -12.49 -14.07
CA ALA A 384 -1.10 -13.93 -13.80
C ALA A 384 -2.32 -14.33 -12.96
N PRO A 385 -2.90 -15.53 -13.19
CA PRO A 385 -3.94 -16.10 -12.33
C PRO A 385 -3.34 -16.54 -10.99
N ALA A 386 -3.25 -15.60 -10.04
CA ALA A 386 -2.76 -15.88 -8.70
C ALA A 386 -3.71 -16.80 -7.92
N PHE A 387 -3.15 -17.68 -7.11
CA PHE A 387 -3.87 -18.58 -6.22
C PHE A 387 -3.22 -18.67 -4.84
N TYR A 388 -3.97 -19.15 -3.85
CA TYR A 388 -3.45 -19.63 -2.57
C TYR A 388 -3.82 -21.11 -2.36
N PHE A 389 -3.17 -21.77 -1.40
CA PHE A 389 -3.57 -23.11 -0.97
C PHE A 389 -4.55 -22.99 0.20
N THR A 390 -5.77 -23.52 0.04
CA THR A 390 -6.70 -23.72 1.16
C THR A 390 -6.55 -25.14 1.75
N ASN A 391 -7.22 -25.39 2.86
CA ASN A 391 -7.03 -26.60 3.67
C ASN A 391 -7.82 -27.81 3.09
N PRO A 392 -7.16 -28.84 2.53
CA PRO A 392 -7.87 -30.00 1.96
C PRO A 392 -8.61 -30.82 3.02
N TYR A 393 -8.27 -30.69 4.30
CA TYR A 393 -8.96 -31.35 5.42
C TYR A 393 -10.22 -30.60 5.88
N ALA A 394 -10.50 -29.42 5.31
CA ALA A 394 -11.66 -28.59 5.61
C ALA A 394 -12.81 -28.74 4.58
N ILE A 395 -12.77 -29.78 3.75
CA ILE A 395 -13.76 -30.02 2.69
C ILE A 395 -15.10 -30.52 3.27
N LEU A 396 -16.17 -29.83 2.89
CA LEU A 396 -17.54 -30.10 3.34
C LEU A 396 -18.44 -30.52 2.17
N GLY A 397 -19.40 -31.40 2.45
CA GLY A 397 -20.46 -31.75 1.52
C GLY A 397 -21.55 -30.67 1.43
N PRO A 398 -22.39 -30.73 0.37
CA PRO A 398 -23.38 -29.69 0.02
C PRO A 398 -24.55 -29.57 1.01
N ALA A 399 -24.57 -30.37 2.07
CA ALA A 399 -25.61 -30.41 3.10
C ALA A 399 -25.02 -30.58 4.53
N ASP A 400 -23.73 -30.29 4.72
CA ASP A 400 -23.06 -30.36 6.01
C ASP A 400 -23.12 -29.00 6.75
N ASP A 401 -23.21 -29.02 8.09
CA ASP A 401 -23.21 -27.80 8.92
C ASP A 401 -21.82 -27.12 8.84
N VAL A 402 -21.74 -25.91 8.29
CA VAL A 402 -20.47 -25.16 8.15
C VAL A 402 -20.00 -24.59 9.50
N PRO A 403 -18.75 -24.85 9.93
CA PRO A 403 -18.18 -24.27 11.13
C PRO A 403 -17.73 -22.82 10.92
N VAL A 404 -18.05 -21.93 11.86
CA VAL A 404 -17.54 -20.55 11.88
C VAL A 404 -16.24 -20.50 12.70
N PRO A 405 -15.16 -19.86 12.20
CA PRO A 405 -13.89 -19.76 12.94
C PRO A 405 -14.05 -19.06 14.30
N PRO A 406 -13.31 -19.49 15.34
CA PRO A 406 -13.31 -18.83 16.65
C PRO A 406 -12.97 -17.34 16.53
N GLY A 407 -13.83 -16.48 17.09
CA GLY A 407 -13.66 -15.03 17.09
C GLY A 407 -14.30 -14.29 15.90
N SER A 408 -14.52 -14.96 14.76
CA SER A 408 -15.06 -14.30 13.56
C SER A 408 -16.50 -13.83 13.73
N ARG A 409 -16.76 -12.64 13.19
CA ARG A 409 -18.01 -11.87 13.16
C ARG A 409 -18.40 -11.51 11.72
N MET A 410 -17.43 -11.40 10.81
CA MET A 410 -17.63 -11.16 9.37
C MET A 410 -17.41 -12.44 8.55
N PHE A 411 -18.18 -13.48 8.85
CA PHE A 411 -18.15 -14.72 8.09
C PHE A 411 -18.94 -14.57 6.78
N ASP A 412 -18.32 -14.96 5.67
CA ASP A 412 -18.74 -14.74 4.29
C ASP A 412 -18.66 -16.04 3.49
N LEU A 413 -19.39 -16.10 2.38
CA LEU A 413 -19.47 -17.23 1.45
C LEU A 413 -19.12 -16.76 0.05
N GLU A 414 -18.45 -17.60 -0.73
CA GLU A 414 -17.87 -17.23 -2.02
C GLU A 414 -18.29 -18.22 -3.09
N LEU A 415 -19.30 -17.90 -3.92
CA LEU A 415 -19.77 -18.79 -4.98
C LEU A 415 -18.80 -18.87 -6.17
N GLU A 416 -18.40 -20.10 -6.50
CA GLU A 416 -17.40 -20.40 -7.52
C GLU A 416 -17.76 -21.62 -8.38
N VAL A 417 -16.95 -21.88 -9.40
CA VAL A 417 -16.84 -23.21 -10.02
C VAL A 417 -15.43 -23.72 -9.78
N ALA A 418 -15.24 -25.03 -9.65
CA ALA A 418 -13.93 -25.65 -9.56
C ALA A 418 -13.73 -26.73 -10.62
N ALA A 419 -12.55 -26.75 -11.22
CA ALA A 419 -12.08 -27.86 -12.05
C ALA A 419 -11.42 -28.93 -11.19
N VAL A 420 -11.68 -30.20 -11.53
CA VAL A 420 -11.02 -31.37 -10.94
C VAL A 420 -9.98 -31.89 -11.92
N ILE A 421 -8.75 -32.05 -11.46
CA ILE A 421 -7.68 -32.64 -12.27
C ILE A 421 -7.84 -34.16 -12.36
N GLY A 422 -7.74 -34.69 -13.59
CA GLY A 422 -7.76 -36.12 -13.90
C GLY A 422 -6.40 -36.72 -14.26
N ARG A 423 -5.40 -35.89 -14.59
CA ARG A 423 -4.09 -36.31 -15.09
C ARG A 423 -2.97 -35.63 -14.31
N ALA A 424 -1.90 -36.37 -13.98
CA ALA A 424 -0.70 -35.77 -13.37
C ALA A 424 0.11 -34.98 -14.41
N GLY A 425 0.66 -33.83 -14.03
CA GLY A 425 1.50 -33.03 -14.91
C GLY A 425 2.25 -31.89 -14.22
N ARG A 426 3.24 -31.35 -14.94
CA ARG A 426 4.20 -30.33 -14.52
C ARG A 426 4.51 -29.46 -15.72
N ASP A 427 4.68 -28.15 -15.52
CA ASP A 427 5.08 -27.18 -16.56
C ASP A 427 4.20 -27.30 -17.84
N ILE A 428 2.88 -27.41 -17.66
CA ILE A 428 1.91 -27.74 -18.71
C ILE A 428 1.67 -26.52 -19.62
N HIS A 429 1.68 -26.72 -20.94
CA HIS A 429 1.33 -25.67 -21.90
C HIS A 429 -0.19 -25.42 -21.91
N PRO A 430 -0.69 -24.18 -22.03
CA PRO A 430 -2.13 -23.88 -22.05
C PRO A 430 -2.92 -24.72 -23.08
N ASP A 431 -2.37 -24.94 -24.28
CA ASP A 431 -3.03 -25.71 -25.35
C ASP A 431 -3.29 -27.19 -24.96
N ASP A 432 -2.46 -27.77 -24.08
CA ASP A 432 -2.64 -29.14 -23.57
C ASP A 432 -3.57 -29.21 -22.35
N ALA A 433 -3.80 -28.09 -21.67
CA ALA A 433 -4.31 -28.05 -20.30
C ALA A 433 -5.75 -28.56 -20.14
N ASP A 434 -6.62 -28.35 -21.13
CA ASP A 434 -7.99 -28.91 -21.13
C ASP A 434 -8.01 -30.43 -20.97
N ALA A 435 -7.01 -31.14 -21.51
CA ALA A 435 -6.87 -32.59 -21.40
C ALA A 435 -6.46 -33.09 -20.00
N TYR A 436 -6.24 -32.18 -19.05
CA TYR A 436 -5.97 -32.49 -17.65
C TYR A 436 -7.22 -32.41 -16.76
N VAL A 437 -8.34 -31.88 -17.24
CA VAL A 437 -9.59 -31.73 -16.47
C VAL A 437 -10.46 -32.99 -16.58
N ALA A 438 -10.77 -33.63 -15.45
CA ALA A 438 -11.71 -34.76 -15.38
C ALA A 438 -13.18 -34.32 -15.34
N GLY A 439 -13.44 -33.10 -14.88
CA GLY A 439 -14.78 -32.54 -14.75
C GLY A 439 -14.80 -31.29 -13.87
N TYR A 440 -16.00 -30.75 -13.68
CA TYR A 440 -16.25 -29.51 -12.93
C TYR A 440 -17.32 -29.72 -11.85
N THR A 441 -17.23 -28.98 -10.76
CA THR A 441 -18.29 -28.88 -9.72
C THR A 441 -18.43 -27.44 -9.26
N ILE A 442 -19.55 -27.10 -8.62
CA ILE A 442 -19.69 -25.84 -7.88
C ILE A 442 -18.75 -25.89 -6.67
N LEU A 443 -18.11 -24.78 -6.33
CA LEU A 443 -17.38 -24.61 -5.09
C LEU A 443 -17.99 -23.42 -4.33
N VAL A 444 -18.04 -23.52 -3.00
CA VAL A 444 -18.30 -22.37 -2.13
C VAL A 444 -17.17 -22.32 -1.13
N ASP A 445 -16.34 -21.28 -1.24
CA ASP A 445 -15.31 -21.03 -0.24
C ASP A 445 -15.87 -20.18 0.91
N TRP A 446 -15.26 -20.27 2.10
CA TRP A 446 -15.79 -19.61 3.30
C TRP A 446 -14.74 -18.75 4.00
N SER A 447 -14.95 -17.43 3.91
CA SER A 447 -14.05 -16.43 4.48
C SER A 447 -14.51 -15.91 5.83
N ALA A 448 -13.69 -16.05 6.86
CA ALA A 448 -13.73 -15.13 8.00
C ALA A 448 -13.02 -13.84 7.62
N ARG A 449 -13.73 -12.89 7.00
CA ARG A 449 -13.16 -11.65 6.42
C ARG A 449 -12.39 -10.81 7.43
N ASP A 450 -12.85 -10.78 8.68
CA ASP A 450 -12.21 -10.08 9.78
C ASP A 450 -10.88 -10.71 10.22
N VAL A 451 -10.76 -12.04 10.16
CA VAL A 451 -9.48 -12.74 10.35
C VAL A 451 -8.59 -12.61 9.11
N GLN A 452 -9.17 -12.82 7.92
CA GLN A 452 -8.50 -12.72 6.62
C GLN A 452 -7.81 -11.37 6.43
N PHE A 453 -8.54 -10.25 6.56
CA PHE A 453 -7.98 -8.92 6.31
C PHE A 453 -6.99 -8.47 7.38
N ALA A 454 -7.03 -9.04 8.59
CA ALA A 454 -6.01 -8.82 9.61
C ALA A 454 -4.72 -9.60 9.27
N GLU A 455 -4.82 -10.91 9.01
CA GLU A 455 -3.65 -11.75 8.75
C GLU A 455 -2.98 -11.46 7.38
N MET A 456 -3.74 -11.03 6.36
CA MET A 456 -3.18 -10.62 5.07
C MET A 456 -2.22 -9.42 5.17
N GLN A 457 -2.28 -8.62 6.24
CA GLN A 457 -1.32 -7.53 6.49
C GLN A 457 0.11 -8.07 6.75
N VAL A 458 0.23 -9.32 7.21
CA VAL A 458 1.50 -10.05 7.37
C VAL A 458 2.07 -10.51 6.02
N ARG A 459 1.33 -10.33 4.92
CA ARG A 459 1.72 -10.63 3.52
C ARG A 459 2.01 -12.10 3.20
N LEU A 460 1.55 -13.03 4.05
CA LEU A 460 1.64 -14.49 3.85
C LEU A 460 0.38 -15.11 3.19
N GLY A 461 -0.56 -14.28 2.74
CA GLY A 461 -1.87 -14.73 2.23
C GLY A 461 -2.95 -14.76 3.32
N PRO A 462 -4.09 -15.43 3.07
CA PRO A 462 -5.29 -15.32 3.91
C PRO A 462 -5.35 -16.28 5.11
N THR A 463 -4.40 -17.21 5.22
CA THR A 463 -4.16 -18.09 6.38
C THR A 463 -5.42 -18.58 7.12
N LYS A 464 -5.63 -18.22 8.40
CA LYS A 464 -6.77 -18.69 9.21
C LYS A 464 -8.12 -18.09 8.81
N GLY A 465 -8.11 -17.03 7.99
CA GLY A 465 -9.31 -16.51 7.35
C GLY A 465 -9.99 -17.51 6.41
N LYS A 466 -9.25 -18.50 5.88
CA LYS A 466 -9.71 -19.51 4.89
C LYS A 466 -9.52 -20.98 5.34
N ASP A 467 -8.70 -21.24 6.36
CA ASP A 467 -8.31 -22.59 6.84
C ASP A 467 -9.45 -23.50 7.37
N THR A 468 -10.69 -23.02 7.46
CA THR A 468 -11.75 -23.65 8.29
C THR A 468 -12.85 -24.38 7.50
N ALA A 469 -13.19 -23.97 6.28
CA ALA A 469 -14.22 -24.62 5.48
C ALA A 469 -14.14 -24.27 3.99
N THR A 470 -14.26 -25.29 3.13
CA THR A 470 -14.57 -25.12 1.70
C THR A 470 -15.61 -26.17 1.32
N THR A 471 -16.74 -25.77 0.74
CA THR A 471 -17.84 -26.68 0.37
C THR A 471 -17.76 -27.03 -1.12
N LEU A 472 -17.87 -28.32 -1.46
CA LEU A 472 -18.00 -28.75 -2.85
C LEU A 472 -19.45 -29.16 -3.16
N GLY A 473 -19.96 -28.64 -4.26
CA GLY A 473 -21.31 -28.88 -4.77
C GLY A 473 -21.54 -30.34 -5.15
N PRO A 474 -22.80 -30.81 -5.18
CA PRO A 474 -23.15 -32.22 -5.10
C PRO A 474 -22.66 -33.13 -6.22
N VAL A 475 -22.26 -32.58 -7.38
CA VAL A 475 -22.06 -33.33 -8.62
C VAL A 475 -20.74 -32.94 -9.28
N LEU A 476 -19.93 -33.94 -9.64
CA LEU A 476 -18.82 -33.77 -10.59
C LEU A 476 -19.32 -34.06 -12.00
N VAL A 477 -19.36 -33.04 -12.85
CA VAL A 477 -19.88 -33.07 -14.22
C VAL A 477 -18.71 -33.21 -15.20
N THR A 478 -18.76 -34.18 -16.12
CA THR A 478 -17.69 -34.38 -17.11
C THR A 478 -17.66 -33.26 -18.17
N PRO A 479 -16.49 -32.91 -18.77
CA PRO A 479 -16.41 -31.79 -19.70
C PRO A 479 -17.31 -31.92 -20.93
N ASP A 480 -17.59 -33.15 -21.39
CA ASP A 480 -18.43 -33.42 -22.57
C ASP A 480 -19.92 -33.06 -22.37
N GLU A 481 -20.41 -33.06 -21.14
CA GLU A 481 -21.73 -32.50 -20.79
C GLU A 481 -21.78 -30.99 -21.09
N LEU A 482 -20.69 -30.28 -20.79
CA LEU A 482 -20.65 -28.81 -20.82
C LEU A 482 -20.27 -28.23 -22.18
N GLN A 483 -19.74 -29.04 -23.11
CA GLN A 483 -19.33 -28.60 -24.45
C GLN A 483 -20.37 -27.77 -25.24
N PRO A 484 -21.70 -28.01 -25.15
CA PRO A 484 -22.70 -27.16 -25.82
C PRO A 484 -22.69 -25.69 -25.37
N TRP A 485 -22.02 -25.37 -24.25
CA TRP A 485 -21.86 -24.03 -23.71
C TRP A 485 -20.41 -23.52 -23.74
N ARG A 486 -19.45 -24.24 -24.34
CA ARG A 486 -18.02 -23.87 -24.31
C ARG A 486 -17.77 -22.47 -24.91
N THR A 487 -16.94 -21.68 -24.23
CA THR A 487 -16.40 -20.39 -24.70
C THR A 487 -14.87 -20.43 -24.71
N ASP A 488 -14.26 -19.33 -25.16
CA ASP A 488 -12.80 -19.18 -25.21
C ASP A 488 -12.17 -19.29 -23.80
N THR A 489 -12.80 -18.69 -22.79
CA THR A 489 -12.32 -18.69 -21.39
C THR A 489 -12.87 -19.85 -20.55
N SER A 490 -14.15 -20.20 -20.70
CA SER A 490 -14.81 -21.25 -19.91
C SER A 490 -16.12 -21.75 -20.55
N PHE A 491 -17.28 -21.49 -19.94
CA PHE A 491 -18.60 -21.94 -20.41
C PHE A 491 -19.66 -20.87 -20.15
N ASP A 492 -20.61 -20.73 -21.07
CA ASP A 492 -21.65 -19.68 -21.07
C ASP A 492 -22.85 -20.02 -20.17
N LEU A 493 -22.54 -20.37 -18.91
CA LEU A 493 -23.50 -20.76 -17.88
C LEU A 493 -23.68 -19.64 -16.86
N THR A 494 -24.88 -19.53 -16.29
CA THR A 494 -25.21 -18.48 -15.30
C THR A 494 -24.98 -19.00 -13.88
N MET A 495 -24.26 -18.23 -13.07
CA MET A 495 -24.00 -18.48 -11.67
C MET A 495 -24.93 -17.61 -10.82
N THR A 496 -25.56 -18.18 -9.79
CA THR A 496 -26.52 -17.49 -8.91
C THR A 496 -26.37 -17.95 -7.47
N VAL A 497 -26.37 -16.99 -6.53
CA VAL A 497 -26.24 -17.25 -5.09
C VAL A 497 -27.45 -16.72 -4.33
N GLU A 498 -28.01 -17.51 -3.42
CA GLU A 498 -29.19 -17.17 -2.61
C GLU A 498 -28.97 -17.52 -1.13
N ILE A 499 -29.51 -16.70 -0.23
CA ILE A 499 -29.49 -16.92 1.22
C ILE A 499 -30.94 -16.94 1.70
N ASN A 500 -31.39 -18.07 2.28
CA ASN A 500 -32.78 -18.28 2.72
C ASN A 500 -33.87 -18.04 1.63
N GLY A 501 -33.50 -18.11 0.33
CA GLY A 501 -34.39 -17.80 -0.80
C GLY A 501 -34.43 -16.33 -1.21
N GLU A 502 -33.58 -15.48 -0.64
CA GLU A 502 -33.28 -14.14 -1.17
C GLU A 502 -32.00 -14.19 -2.02
N ARG A 503 -32.07 -13.71 -3.26
CA ARG A 503 -30.94 -13.79 -4.20
C ARG A 503 -29.94 -12.67 -3.96
N LEU A 504 -28.75 -13.04 -3.49
CA LEU A 504 -27.62 -12.15 -3.21
C LEU A 504 -27.02 -11.57 -4.51
N GLY A 505 -26.85 -12.40 -5.54
CA GLY A 505 -26.21 -11.97 -6.78
C GLY A 505 -26.25 -12.98 -7.93
N GLN A 506 -25.68 -12.57 -9.07
CA GLN A 506 -25.53 -13.37 -10.29
C GLN A 506 -24.34 -12.91 -11.13
N ASP A 507 -23.74 -13.84 -11.88
CA ASP A 507 -22.77 -13.58 -12.96
C ASP A 507 -22.87 -14.68 -14.04
N ARG A 508 -22.01 -14.64 -15.07
CA ARG A 508 -21.75 -15.77 -15.97
C ARG A 508 -20.40 -16.40 -15.61
N TRP A 509 -20.27 -17.72 -15.76
CA TRP A 509 -18.98 -18.40 -15.64
C TRP A 509 -18.01 -17.92 -16.74
N SER A 510 -18.53 -17.58 -17.92
CA SER A 510 -17.80 -16.93 -19.02
C SER A 510 -17.27 -15.51 -18.71
N SER A 511 -17.58 -14.93 -17.55
CA SER A 511 -17.05 -13.62 -17.11
C SER A 511 -15.63 -13.68 -16.49
N MET A 512 -15.00 -14.85 -16.39
CA MET A 512 -13.61 -14.97 -15.89
C MET A 512 -12.59 -14.46 -16.91
N ALA A 513 -11.58 -13.72 -16.45
CA ALA A 513 -10.51 -13.16 -17.27
C ALA A 513 -9.38 -14.14 -17.57
N PHE A 514 -9.23 -15.18 -16.74
CA PHE A 514 -8.28 -16.28 -16.94
C PHE A 514 -9.04 -17.58 -17.11
N SER A 515 -8.64 -18.39 -18.09
CA SER A 515 -9.21 -19.71 -18.35
C SER A 515 -8.65 -20.76 -17.40
N TYR A 516 -9.27 -21.95 -17.39
CA TYR A 516 -8.66 -23.11 -16.73
C TYR A 516 -7.34 -23.55 -17.36
N ALA A 517 -7.08 -23.21 -18.63
CA ALA A 517 -5.78 -23.47 -19.25
C ALA A 517 -4.68 -22.60 -18.62
N ASP A 518 -4.96 -21.31 -18.40
CA ASP A 518 -4.05 -20.38 -17.72
C ASP A 518 -3.81 -20.81 -16.25
N MET A 519 -4.89 -21.17 -15.55
CA MET A 519 -4.84 -21.65 -14.17
C MET A 519 -4.01 -22.94 -14.04
N ILE A 520 -4.15 -23.90 -14.96
CA ILE A 520 -3.41 -25.18 -14.97
C ILE A 520 -1.94 -24.97 -15.34
N ALA A 521 -1.64 -24.14 -16.34
CA ALA A 521 -0.27 -23.78 -16.70
C ALA A 521 0.44 -23.09 -15.52
N TYR A 522 -0.22 -22.16 -14.86
CA TYR A 522 0.32 -21.46 -13.68
C TYR A 522 0.46 -22.39 -12.45
N ALA A 523 -0.55 -23.23 -12.17
CA ALA A 523 -0.54 -24.19 -11.05
C ALA A 523 0.52 -25.29 -11.18
N SER A 524 0.95 -25.61 -12.40
CA SER A 524 1.94 -26.64 -12.70
C SER A 524 3.35 -26.08 -12.95
N ARG A 525 3.52 -24.76 -13.09
CA ARG A 525 4.83 -24.12 -13.30
C ARG A 525 5.78 -24.38 -12.14
N GLY A 526 6.87 -25.10 -12.40
CA GLY A 526 7.87 -25.51 -11.41
C GLY A 526 7.41 -26.59 -10.42
N THR A 527 6.18 -27.10 -10.50
CA THR A 527 5.59 -28.04 -9.53
C THR A 527 4.75 -29.13 -10.22
N GLU A 528 4.03 -29.95 -9.46
CA GLU A 528 3.14 -31.00 -9.99
C GLU A 528 1.68 -30.72 -9.61
N ILE A 529 0.77 -30.87 -10.58
CA ILE A 529 -0.67 -31.05 -10.34
C ILE A 529 -1.01 -32.55 -10.43
N ARG A 530 -1.97 -33.01 -9.62
CA ARG A 530 -2.26 -34.45 -9.43
C ARG A 530 -3.74 -34.79 -9.65
N PRO A 531 -4.05 -36.04 -10.06
CA PRO A 531 -5.44 -36.49 -10.15
C PRO A 531 -6.15 -36.39 -8.79
N GLY A 532 -7.25 -35.64 -8.76
CA GLY A 532 -7.99 -35.27 -7.56
C GLY A 532 -7.68 -33.87 -7.01
N ASP A 533 -6.67 -33.16 -7.52
CA ASP A 533 -6.46 -31.75 -7.17
C ASP A 533 -7.68 -30.93 -7.62
N VAL A 534 -8.09 -29.98 -6.77
CA VAL A 534 -9.21 -29.07 -7.02
C VAL A 534 -8.65 -27.68 -7.27
N LEU A 535 -9.05 -27.08 -8.39
CA LEU A 535 -8.71 -25.71 -8.78
C LEU A 535 -10.00 -24.88 -8.74
N GLY A 536 -10.17 -24.05 -7.70
CA GLY A 536 -11.26 -23.07 -7.63
C GLY A 536 -11.07 -21.95 -8.67
N SER A 537 -12.15 -21.33 -9.12
CA SER A 537 -12.07 -20.22 -10.07
C SER A 537 -11.71 -18.88 -9.42
N GLY A 538 -11.79 -18.78 -8.09
CA GLY A 538 -12.12 -17.52 -7.46
C GLY A 538 -13.57 -17.13 -7.69
N THR A 539 -14.05 -16.20 -6.88
CA THR A 539 -15.47 -15.96 -6.67
C THR A 539 -16.09 -15.19 -7.83
N CYS A 540 -17.30 -15.55 -8.27
CA CYS A 540 -18.00 -14.84 -9.33
C CYS A 540 -18.51 -13.45 -8.88
N GLY A 541 -18.77 -12.52 -9.81
CA GLY A 541 -19.17 -11.16 -9.46
C GLY A 541 -20.56 -11.07 -8.81
N GLY A 542 -20.59 -10.66 -7.54
CA GLY A 542 -21.76 -10.73 -6.67
C GLY A 542 -21.95 -12.10 -6.03
N GLY A 543 -20.91 -12.94 -6.02
CA GLY A 543 -20.88 -14.28 -5.44
C GLY A 543 -20.72 -14.30 -3.93
N CYS A 544 -20.38 -13.16 -3.30
CA CYS A 544 -20.17 -13.04 -1.86
C CYS A 544 -20.80 -11.81 -1.19
N LEU A 545 -20.84 -11.80 0.14
CA LEU A 545 -21.28 -10.67 0.96
C LEU A 545 -20.24 -9.55 1.00
N ALA A 546 -18.94 -9.85 0.94
CA ALA A 546 -17.90 -8.80 0.94
C ALA A 546 -18.04 -7.82 -0.23
N GLU A 547 -18.34 -8.31 -1.42
CA GLU A 547 -18.67 -7.46 -2.57
C GLU A 547 -19.93 -6.62 -2.36
N LEU A 548 -20.93 -7.17 -1.68
CA LEU A 548 -22.17 -6.46 -1.37
C LEU A 548 -21.91 -5.34 -0.35
N TRP A 549 -21.12 -5.64 0.68
CA TRP A 549 -20.68 -4.67 1.69
C TRP A 549 -19.81 -3.57 1.08
N GLY A 550 -18.89 -3.90 0.17
CA GLY A 550 -18.08 -2.91 -0.57
C GLY A 550 -18.91 -2.01 -1.48
N ARG A 551 -19.94 -2.54 -2.16
CA ARG A 551 -20.79 -1.76 -3.08
C ARG A 551 -21.98 -1.03 -2.43
N LYS A 552 -22.42 -1.44 -1.23
CA LYS A 552 -23.65 -0.94 -0.58
C LYS A 552 -23.49 -0.58 0.90
N GLY A 553 -22.28 -0.68 1.44
CA GLY A 553 -21.98 -0.50 2.86
C GLY A 553 -22.24 -1.76 3.70
N LEU A 554 -21.56 -1.87 4.84
CA LEU A 554 -21.60 -3.02 5.76
C LEU A 554 -23.01 -3.37 6.29
N ASN A 555 -23.96 -2.44 6.23
CA ASN A 555 -25.35 -2.67 6.64
C ASN A 555 -26.20 -3.42 5.59
N ALA A 556 -25.71 -3.60 4.36
CA ALA A 556 -26.52 -4.06 3.23
C ALA A 556 -27.07 -5.49 3.34
N HIS A 557 -26.38 -6.37 4.09
CA HIS A 557 -26.86 -7.72 4.42
C HIS A 557 -26.10 -8.20 5.66
N ARG A 558 -26.78 -8.86 6.62
CA ARG A 558 -26.10 -9.38 7.81
C ARG A 558 -25.36 -10.70 7.49
N PRO A 559 -24.22 -10.98 8.14
CA PRO A 559 -23.55 -12.28 8.08
C PRO A 559 -24.49 -13.44 8.49
N PRO A 560 -24.21 -14.69 8.05
CA PRO A 560 -25.01 -15.87 8.40
C PRO A 560 -25.14 -16.06 9.92
N ALA A 561 -26.37 -16.06 10.43
CA ALA A 561 -26.64 -16.02 11.86
C ALA A 561 -26.25 -17.34 12.57
N THR A 562 -25.35 -17.26 13.55
CA THR A 562 -24.84 -18.42 14.29
C THR A 562 -25.92 -19.09 15.16
N ARG A 563 -26.50 -20.20 14.66
CA ARG A 563 -27.35 -21.08 15.47
C ARG A 563 -26.50 -21.78 16.55
N ARG A 564 -26.43 -21.19 17.75
CA ARG A 564 -25.81 -21.80 18.94
C ARG A 564 -26.47 -23.15 19.28
N ARG A 565 -26.02 -24.25 18.68
CA ARG A 565 -26.33 -25.62 19.12
C ARG A 565 -25.88 -25.74 20.58
N ARG A 566 -26.84 -25.92 21.52
CA ARG A 566 -26.53 -26.21 22.93
C ARG A 566 -25.96 -27.63 23.07
N HIS A 567 -24.67 -27.80 22.73
CA HIS A 567 -23.96 -29.05 22.96
C HIS A 567 -23.83 -29.32 24.46
N ARG A 568 -24.71 -30.19 24.99
CA ARG A 568 -24.47 -30.86 26.26
C ARG A 568 -23.14 -31.60 26.16
N HIS A 569 -22.16 -31.23 26.98
CA HIS A 569 -20.91 -32.00 27.10
C HIS A 569 -21.19 -33.42 27.59
N ARG A 570 -21.25 -34.39 26.66
CA ARG A 570 -20.89 -35.77 26.97
C ARG A 570 -19.37 -35.80 27.17
N ARG A 571 -18.91 -35.78 28.43
CA ARG A 571 -17.53 -36.11 28.78
C ARG A 571 -17.25 -37.56 28.39
N THR A 572 -16.61 -37.78 27.26
CA THR A 572 -16.04 -39.08 26.88
C THR A 572 -14.59 -39.17 27.37
N THR A 573 -14.43 -39.29 28.68
CA THR A 573 -13.13 -39.61 29.29
C THR A 573 -12.72 -41.03 28.91
N ARG A 574 -11.81 -41.19 27.94
CA ARG A 574 -11.08 -42.45 27.75
C ARG A 574 -10.07 -42.59 28.89
N HIS A 575 -10.45 -43.30 29.95
CA HIS A 575 -9.48 -43.92 30.86
C HIS A 575 -9.27 -45.38 30.47
N LEU A 576 -8.02 -45.83 30.59
CA LEU A 576 -7.64 -47.24 30.45
C LEU A 576 -8.17 -48.05 31.64
N ASP A 577 -8.45 -49.33 31.40
CA ASP A 577 -8.93 -50.28 32.41
C ASP A 577 -7.91 -50.54 33.53
N HIS A 578 -8.32 -50.50 34.80
CA HIS A 578 -8.51 -51.71 35.66
C HIS A 578 -9.06 -51.35 37.08
N PRO A 579 -9.55 -52.30 37.92
CA PRO A 579 -10.96 -52.19 38.32
C PRO A 579 -11.29 -52.30 39.83
N ARG A 580 -12.61 -52.17 40.11
CA ARG A 580 -13.37 -52.55 41.33
C ARG A 580 -13.21 -51.69 42.60
N ARG A 581 -14.29 -50.97 42.93
CA ARG A 581 -15.17 -51.28 44.09
C ARG A 581 -16.52 -50.55 43.94
N ALA A 582 -17.51 -50.92 44.75
CA ALA A 582 -18.93 -50.58 44.52
C ALA A 582 -19.61 -49.95 45.74
N ARG A 583 -20.68 -49.15 45.52
CA ARG A 583 -21.93 -49.17 46.33
C ARG A 583 -23.09 -48.31 45.77
N ARG A 584 -24.22 -48.98 45.53
CA ARG A 584 -25.63 -48.62 45.83
C ARG A 584 -26.22 -47.23 45.47
N ARG A 585 -27.23 -47.28 44.57
CA ARG A 585 -28.63 -46.79 44.71
C ARG A 585 -28.94 -45.44 45.38
N ALA A 586 -29.71 -44.61 44.68
CA ALA A 586 -31.09 -44.28 45.05
C ALA A 586 -31.90 -43.85 43.79
N ASP A 587 -33.22 -43.98 43.83
CA ASP A 587 -34.12 -43.80 42.68
C ASP A 587 -34.95 -42.51 42.79
N SER A 588 -35.33 -41.89 41.66
CA SER A 588 -36.75 -41.64 41.29
C SER A 588 -36.97 -40.61 40.16
N HIS A 589 -38.09 -40.81 39.47
CA HIS A 589 -38.78 -39.92 38.54
C HIS A 589 -40.29 -40.18 38.80
N PRO A 590 -41.23 -39.27 38.47
CA PRO A 590 -41.84 -39.38 37.14
C PRO A 590 -42.51 -38.11 36.55
N ALA A 591 -43.02 -38.33 35.32
CA ALA A 591 -44.24 -37.76 34.74
C ALA A 591 -44.19 -36.40 33.99
N ARG A 592 -44.95 -36.38 32.89
CA ARG A 592 -45.29 -35.26 32.00
C ARG A 592 -46.80 -34.99 32.10
N THR A 593 -47.23 -33.77 31.75
CA THR A 593 -48.56 -33.45 31.21
C THR A 593 -48.42 -32.37 30.12
N THR A 594 -49.48 -32.07 29.36
CA THR A 594 -49.35 -31.52 27.99
C THR A 594 -50.38 -30.46 27.57
N GLY A 595 -49.89 -29.30 27.12
CA GLY A 595 -50.60 -28.31 26.26
C GLY A 595 -51.72 -27.48 26.94
N PRO A 596 -52.40 -26.57 26.20
CA PRO A 596 -52.15 -26.08 24.83
C PRO A 596 -51.81 -24.56 24.79
N VAL A 597 -51.90 -23.91 23.61
CA VAL A 597 -51.50 -22.50 23.36
C VAL A 597 -52.69 -21.53 23.41
N GLY A 598 -52.46 -20.30 23.92
CA GLY A 598 -53.36 -19.14 23.87
C GLY A 598 -52.62 -17.85 23.42
N PRO A 599 -53.32 -16.78 23.01
CA PRO A 599 -52.75 -15.74 22.15
C PRO A 599 -52.05 -14.56 22.86
N VAL A 600 -51.38 -13.75 22.03
CA VAL A 600 -50.55 -12.58 22.38
C VAL A 600 -51.34 -11.49 23.10
N VAL A 601 -50.73 -10.94 24.17
CA VAL A 601 -51.06 -9.63 24.75
C VAL A 601 -49.80 -8.77 24.71
N ALA A 602 -49.90 -7.53 24.25
CA ALA A 602 -48.78 -6.59 24.23
C ALA A 602 -48.52 -6.04 25.64
N VAL A 603 -47.25 -6.08 26.08
CA VAL A 603 -46.80 -5.53 27.37
C VAL A 603 -45.85 -4.36 27.12
N LYS A 604 -45.92 -3.35 27.99
CA LYS A 604 -45.10 -2.14 27.93
C LYS A 604 -43.60 -2.47 28.15
N PRO A 605 -42.67 -1.62 27.70
CA PRO A 605 -41.27 -1.73 28.12
C PRO A 605 -41.16 -1.43 29.63
N GLU A 606 -40.84 -2.44 30.42
CA GLU A 606 -40.24 -2.26 31.75
C GLU A 606 -38.74 -1.94 31.61
N PRO A 607 -38.12 -1.28 32.60
CA PRO A 607 -36.75 -0.82 32.48
C PRO A 607 -35.78 -1.98 32.32
N VAL A 608 -34.86 -1.86 31.35
CA VAL A 608 -33.74 -2.81 31.22
C VAL A 608 -32.89 -2.68 32.49
N HIS A 609 -32.90 -3.70 33.35
CA HIS A 609 -31.81 -3.91 34.28
C HIS A 609 -30.54 -4.08 33.46
N VAL A 610 -29.71 -3.02 33.45
CA VAL A 610 -28.30 -3.13 33.10
C VAL A 610 -27.71 -4.16 34.06
N GLN A 611 -27.39 -5.35 33.55
CA GLN A 611 -26.45 -6.19 34.26
C GLN A 611 -25.15 -5.40 34.31
N HIS A 612 -24.71 -5.00 35.50
CA HIS A 612 -23.34 -4.53 35.67
C HIS A 612 -22.43 -5.59 35.05
N CYS A 613 -21.58 -5.16 34.12
CA CYS A 613 -20.34 -5.89 33.91
C CYS A 613 -19.64 -5.91 35.27
N GLU A 614 -19.18 -7.08 35.71
CA GLU A 614 -18.22 -7.14 36.82
C GLU A 614 -16.95 -6.46 36.31
N GLU A 615 -16.73 -5.23 36.75
CA GLU A 615 -15.52 -4.49 36.45
C GLU A 615 -14.33 -5.27 37.02
N SER A 616 -13.31 -5.52 36.20
CA SER A 616 -12.01 -5.89 36.73
C SER A 616 -11.60 -4.78 37.71
N PRO A 617 -11.19 -5.10 38.94
CA PRO A 617 -10.86 -4.08 39.94
C PRO A 617 -9.81 -3.13 39.36
N MET A 618 -10.10 -1.84 39.38
CA MET A 618 -9.18 -0.79 38.93
C MET A 618 -7.93 -0.82 39.81
N ASP A 619 -6.75 -0.64 39.20
CA ASP A 619 -5.47 -0.70 39.89
C ASP A 619 -5.38 0.42 40.96
N GLU A 620 -5.49 0.06 42.25
CA GLU A 620 -5.25 0.95 43.39
C GLU A 620 -3.86 0.69 43.99
N PHE A 621 -2.99 1.71 43.96
CA PHE A 621 -1.60 1.59 44.36
C PHE A 621 -1.01 2.92 44.89
N VAL A 622 0.05 2.80 45.68
CA VAL A 622 0.89 3.92 46.12
C VAL A 622 2.30 3.76 45.59
N ILE A 623 2.77 4.74 44.81
CA ILE A 623 4.17 4.88 44.41
C ILE A 623 4.93 5.47 45.60
N VAL A 624 5.99 4.79 46.04
CA VAL A 624 6.75 5.18 47.23
C VAL A 624 8.23 5.39 46.92
N GLY A 625 8.85 6.39 47.56
CA GLY A 625 10.30 6.60 47.47
C GLY A 625 10.83 7.22 46.17
N ALA A 626 9.96 7.53 45.20
CA ALA A 626 10.32 8.30 44.00
C ALA A 626 10.72 9.74 44.36
N LYS A 627 11.62 10.36 43.58
CA LYS A 627 11.53 11.81 43.38
C LYS A 627 10.30 12.10 42.52
N VAL A 628 9.58 13.20 42.76
CA VAL A 628 8.44 13.60 41.90
C VAL A 628 8.72 14.93 41.24
N PHE A 629 8.70 14.94 39.90
CA PHE A 629 8.50 16.15 39.10
C PHE A 629 7.01 16.28 38.83
N ASP A 630 6.37 17.37 39.26
CA ASP A 630 4.92 17.51 39.14
C ASP A 630 4.44 17.99 37.76
N GLY A 631 5.35 18.15 36.81
CA GLY A 631 5.11 18.75 35.50
C GLY A 631 5.53 20.22 35.42
N GLU A 632 5.74 20.90 36.54
CA GLU A 632 6.23 22.28 36.63
C GLU A 632 7.54 22.38 37.42
N LYS A 633 7.69 21.58 38.49
CA LYS A 633 8.78 21.67 39.48
C LYS A 633 9.03 20.34 40.18
N ASN A 634 10.16 20.27 40.89
CA ASN A 634 10.48 19.14 41.75
C ASN A 634 9.81 19.28 43.13
N LEU A 635 9.04 18.28 43.54
CA LEU A 635 8.44 18.18 44.88
C LEU A 635 9.34 17.47 45.90
N GLY A 636 10.49 16.94 45.46
CA GLY A 636 11.35 16.09 46.28
C GLY A 636 10.83 14.66 46.35
N GLN A 637 11.09 13.97 47.46
CA GLN A 637 10.66 12.59 47.66
C GLN A 637 9.31 12.56 48.40
N VAL A 638 8.23 12.21 47.68
CA VAL A 638 6.87 12.14 48.21
C VAL A 638 6.15 10.90 47.66
N ASP A 639 5.33 10.27 48.50
CA ASP A 639 4.48 9.16 48.06
C ASP A 639 3.31 9.68 47.20
N VAL A 640 2.89 8.92 46.18
CA VAL A 640 1.78 9.28 45.28
C VAL A 640 0.77 8.14 45.22
N HIS A 641 -0.48 8.40 45.64
CA HIS A 641 -1.57 7.42 45.66
C HIS A 641 -2.45 7.57 44.43
N VAL A 642 -2.71 6.46 43.76
CA VAL A 642 -3.59 6.34 42.58
C VAL A 642 -4.68 5.33 42.90
N ALA A 643 -5.92 5.70 42.60
CA ALA A 643 -7.10 4.82 42.61
C ALA A 643 -8.00 5.22 41.44
N ASP A 644 -8.79 4.29 40.90
CA ASP A 644 -9.77 4.54 39.83
C ASP A 644 -9.23 5.33 38.61
N GLY A 645 -7.93 5.20 38.35
CA GLY A 645 -7.24 5.87 37.24
C GLY A 645 -6.93 7.35 37.45
N VAL A 646 -7.12 7.89 38.65
CA VAL A 646 -6.82 9.27 39.04
C VAL A 646 -5.83 9.33 40.20
N ILE A 647 -5.10 10.44 40.30
CA ILE A 647 -4.18 10.73 41.40
C ILE A 647 -5.01 11.20 42.60
N VAL A 648 -5.08 10.38 43.65
CA VAL A 648 -5.89 10.65 44.85
C VAL A 648 -5.16 11.57 45.83
N SER A 649 -3.83 11.42 45.95
CA SER A 649 -2.98 12.31 46.77
C SER A 649 -1.53 12.34 46.29
N VAL A 650 -0.84 13.42 46.63
CA VAL A 650 0.60 13.65 46.37
C VAL A 650 1.22 14.16 47.67
N GLY A 651 1.99 13.31 48.34
CA GLY A 651 2.46 13.53 49.71
C GLY A 651 1.36 13.37 50.77
N GLY A 652 1.77 13.52 52.03
CA GLY A 652 0.92 13.26 53.21
C GLY A 652 1.22 11.91 53.87
N PRO A 653 0.35 11.42 54.77
CA PRO A 653 0.50 10.10 55.39
C PRO A 653 0.36 8.97 54.35
N ARG A 654 1.25 7.98 54.40
CA ARG A 654 1.22 6.82 53.51
C ARG A 654 -0.08 6.02 53.66
N VAL A 655 -0.76 5.79 52.53
CA VAL A 655 -1.92 4.89 52.44
C VAL A 655 -1.47 3.44 52.60
N THR A 656 -2.25 2.63 53.32
CA THR A 656 -1.93 1.24 53.67
C THR A 656 -3.05 0.29 53.22
N GLY A 657 -2.69 -0.91 52.75
CA GLY A 657 -3.63 -1.92 52.26
C GLY A 657 -3.78 -1.97 50.73
N VAL A 658 -3.14 -1.05 50.01
CA VAL A 658 -3.09 -0.96 48.54
C VAL A 658 -1.78 -1.57 47.98
N GLU A 659 -1.63 -1.75 46.67
CA GLU A 659 -0.33 -2.15 46.09
C GLU A 659 0.74 -1.08 46.40
N VAL A 660 1.97 -1.51 46.71
CA VAL A 660 3.10 -0.60 46.96
C VAL A 660 4.10 -0.73 45.82
N VAL A 661 4.22 0.31 45.00
CA VAL A 661 5.20 0.40 43.91
C VAL A 661 6.48 1.05 44.45
N ASP A 662 7.51 0.24 44.69
CA ASP A 662 8.83 0.76 45.09
C ASP A 662 9.52 1.49 43.91
N ALA A 663 9.62 2.80 44.07
CA ALA A 663 10.24 3.73 43.15
C ALA A 663 11.54 4.34 43.71
N THR A 664 12.14 3.71 44.73
CA THR A 664 13.43 4.12 45.28
C THR A 664 14.49 4.20 44.16
N GLY A 665 15.25 5.30 44.14
CA GLY A 665 16.28 5.58 43.15
C GLY A 665 15.77 6.06 41.78
N ALA A 666 14.46 6.21 41.61
CA ALA A 666 13.83 6.66 40.36
C ALA A 666 13.09 8.00 40.53
N THR A 667 12.78 8.62 39.39
CA THR A 667 12.00 9.87 39.29
C THR A 667 10.68 9.61 38.58
N LEU A 668 9.58 10.01 39.21
CA LEU A 668 8.23 9.99 38.68
C LEU A 668 7.94 11.31 37.93
N LEU A 669 7.40 11.18 36.74
CA LEU A 669 6.97 12.25 35.84
C LEU A 669 5.47 12.13 35.55
N PRO A 670 4.80 13.20 35.09
CA PRO A 670 3.57 13.05 34.33
C PRO A 670 3.81 12.23 33.06
N GLY A 671 2.76 11.63 32.51
CA GLY A 671 2.77 11.09 31.15
C GLY A 671 3.23 12.14 30.14
N LEU A 672 4.16 11.77 29.26
CA LEU A 672 4.69 12.67 28.24
C LEU A 672 3.65 12.88 27.13
N ILE A 673 3.67 14.07 26.53
CA ILE A 673 2.78 14.49 25.46
C ILE A 673 3.64 14.92 24.27
N ASP A 674 3.51 14.22 23.14
CA ASP A 674 4.12 14.65 21.88
C ASP A 674 3.18 15.66 21.19
N ALA A 675 3.65 16.89 21.00
CA ALA A 675 2.81 17.97 20.49
C ALA A 675 2.60 17.99 18.97
N HIS A 676 3.28 17.12 18.21
CA HIS A 676 3.13 17.05 16.75
C HIS A 676 3.47 15.66 16.22
N THR A 677 2.46 14.89 15.82
CA THR A 677 2.63 13.60 15.14
C THR A 677 1.60 13.42 14.00
N HIS A 678 1.73 12.34 13.25
CA HIS A 678 0.73 11.81 12.33
C HIS A 678 0.57 10.29 12.60
N THR A 679 -0.45 9.90 13.36
CA THR A 679 -0.40 8.66 14.15
C THR A 679 -1.41 7.57 13.74
N ASP A 680 -1.14 6.34 14.18
CA ASP A 680 -1.99 5.17 13.96
C ASP A 680 -2.03 4.21 15.18
N ALA A 681 -2.79 3.12 15.06
CA ALA A 681 -2.97 2.13 16.11
C ALA A 681 -1.67 1.44 16.58
N ALA A 682 -0.72 1.18 15.68
CA ALA A 682 0.57 0.61 16.05
C ALA A 682 1.50 1.68 16.66
N MET A 683 1.45 2.91 16.14
CA MET A 683 2.27 4.01 16.59
C MET A 683 1.88 4.51 18.00
N LEU A 684 0.58 4.65 18.31
CA LEU A 684 0.11 4.95 19.68
C LEU A 684 0.49 3.88 20.71
N ARG A 685 0.75 2.63 20.29
CA ARG A 685 1.30 1.57 21.16
C ARG A 685 2.81 1.73 21.32
N GLN A 686 3.53 1.99 20.23
CA GLN A 686 4.97 2.23 20.26
C GLN A 686 5.32 3.44 21.14
N ALA A 687 4.58 4.54 21.01
CA ALA A 687 4.68 5.76 21.81
C ALA A 687 4.61 5.47 23.32
N LEU A 688 3.64 4.68 23.75
CA LEU A 688 3.43 4.34 25.15
C LEU A 688 4.59 3.54 25.76
N THR A 689 5.35 2.75 24.98
CA THR A 689 6.58 2.08 25.47
C THR A 689 7.71 3.05 25.83
N PHE A 690 7.63 4.29 25.33
CA PHE A 690 8.51 5.42 25.64
C PHE A 690 7.85 6.43 26.61
N GLY A 691 6.75 6.07 27.27
CA GLY A 691 6.09 6.94 28.25
C GLY A 691 5.36 8.14 27.65
N VAL A 692 5.24 8.22 26.32
CA VAL A 692 4.33 9.14 25.65
C VAL A 692 2.91 8.60 25.81
N THR A 693 2.13 9.23 26.69
CA THR A 693 0.77 8.79 27.04
C THR A 693 -0.30 9.51 26.24
N THR A 694 0.05 10.59 25.54
CA THR A 694 -0.83 11.33 24.62
C THR A 694 -0.04 11.80 23.41
N GLU A 695 -0.57 11.62 22.20
CA GLU A 695 -0.04 12.22 20.97
C GLU A 695 -1.03 13.25 20.40
N LEU A 696 -0.52 14.34 19.81
CA LEU A 696 -1.31 15.38 19.16
C LEU A 696 -1.12 15.28 17.64
N ASP A 697 -2.10 14.63 17.01
CA ASP A 697 -2.15 14.36 15.59
C ASP A 697 -2.48 15.63 14.78
N MET A 698 -1.62 15.97 13.82
CA MET A 698 -1.70 17.24 13.07
C MET A 698 -2.23 17.07 11.65
N GLY A 699 -2.80 15.90 11.33
CA GLY A 699 -3.45 15.64 10.05
C GLY A 699 -3.72 14.16 9.85
N SER A 700 -4.99 13.76 9.92
CA SER A 700 -5.43 12.39 9.68
C SER A 700 -6.84 12.32 9.07
N VAL A 701 -7.24 11.13 8.66
CA VAL A 701 -8.51 10.87 7.97
C VAL A 701 -9.57 10.44 9.00
N PRO A 702 -10.73 11.12 9.10
CA PRO A 702 -11.80 10.78 10.06
C PRO A 702 -12.23 9.31 10.02
N ALA A 703 -12.28 8.71 8.83
CA ALA A 703 -12.67 7.31 8.64
C ALA A 703 -11.74 6.30 9.34
N THR A 704 -10.48 6.65 9.62
CA THR A 704 -9.54 5.83 10.41
C THR A 704 -9.36 6.36 11.83
N MET A 705 -9.29 7.68 12.01
CA MET A 705 -9.07 8.31 13.32
C MET A 705 -10.29 8.18 14.26
N THR A 706 -11.53 8.28 13.78
CA THR A 706 -12.71 8.16 14.65
C THR A 706 -12.87 6.75 15.23
N PRO A 707 -12.76 5.64 14.46
CA PRO A 707 -12.72 4.29 15.04
C PRO A 707 -11.53 4.07 15.98
N LEU A 708 -10.35 4.64 15.65
CA LEU A 708 -9.16 4.55 16.50
C LEU A 708 -9.39 5.23 17.86
N ARG A 709 -9.98 6.44 17.90
CA ARG A 709 -10.34 7.13 19.16
C ARG A 709 -11.29 6.32 20.04
N VAL A 710 -12.25 5.61 19.45
CA VAL A 710 -13.14 4.69 20.19
C VAL A 710 -12.38 3.48 20.75
N GLN A 711 -11.43 2.91 19.99
CA GLN A 711 -10.57 1.83 20.48
C GLN A 711 -9.63 2.31 21.59
N VAL A 712 -9.06 3.50 21.44
CA VAL A 712 -8.17 4.17 22.39
C VAL A 712 -8.89 4.46 23.71
N GLU A 713 -10.14 4.91 23.72
CA GLU A 713 -10.88 5.08 24.98
C GLU A 713 -11.12 3.73 25.69
N ALA A 714 -11.40 2.67 24.93
CA ALA A 714 -11.68 1.34 25.47
C ALA A 714 -10.44 0.51 25.88
N ASP A 715 -9.25 0.83 25.38
CA ASP A 715 -8.01 0.07 25.63
C ASP A 715 -6.87 0.99 26.10
N ARG A 716 -6.47 0.83 27.37
CA ARG A 716 -5.42 1.63 28.02
C ARG A 716 -4.00 1.28 27.57
N SER A 717 -3.82 0.25 26.75
CA SER A 717 -2.52 -0.11 26.17
C SER A 717 -2.17 0.68 24.90
N PHE A 718 -2.97 1.69 24.54
CA PHE A 718 -2.61 2.77 23.62
C PHE A 718 -2.38 4.09 24.37
N ALA A 719 -1.46 4.93 23.87
CA ALA A 719 -1.51 6.37 24.13
C ALA A 719 -2.88 6.95 23.75
N ASP A 720 -3.31 8.01 24.43
CA ASP A 720 -4.46 8.82 24.05
C ASP A 720 -4.13 9.70 22.82
N VAL A 721 -5.13 10.17 22.09
CA VAL A 721 -4.91 10.97 20.87
C VAL A 721 -5.91 12.12 20.74
N ARG A 722 -5.42 13.29 20.38
CA ARG A 722 -6.21 14.42 19.88
C ARG A 722 -5.78 14.69 18.44
N SER A 723 -6.68 15.18 17.59
CA SER A 723 -6.42 15.33 16.15
C SER A 723 -7.03 16.61 15.57
N SER A 724 -6.38 17.17 14.56
CA SER A 724 -6.94 18.25 13.75
C SER A 724 -7.99 17.83 12.73
N SER A 725 -8.20 16.52 12.51
CA SER A 725 -8.72 16.00 11.24
C SER A 725 -7.85 16.48 10.06
N PHE A 726 -8.39 16.51 8.84
CA PHE A 726 -7.75 17.05 7.64
C PHE A 726 -7.26 18.49 7.85
N SER A 727 -6.01 18.74 7.45
CA SER A 727 -5.41 20.09 7.46
C SER A 727 -5.87 20.89 6.23
N LEU A 728 -6.06 22.21 6.37
CA LEU A 728 -6.30 23.08 5.21
C LEU A 728 -5.02 23.16 4.37
N THR A 729 -5.06 22.65 3.15
CA THR A 729 -3.96 22.77 2.18
C THR A 729 -4.45 22.82 0.74
N HIS A 730 -3.58 23.22 -0.18
CA HIS A 730 -3.84 23.22 -1.61
C HIS A 730 -3.79 21.78 -2.16
N PRO A 731 -4.68 21.35 -3.07
CA PRO A 731 -4.69 19.99 -3.62
C PRO A 731 -3.36 19.54 -4.25
N ASP A 732 -2.60 20.48 -4.82
CA ASP A 732 -1.25 20.24 -5.37
C ASP A 732 -0.07 20.62 -4.44
N GLY A 733 -0.35 21.08 -3.22
CA GLY A 733 0.64 21.58 -2.25
C GLY A 733 1.23 20.53 -1.30
N HIS A 734 1.64 20.96 -0.10
CA HIS A 734 2.14 20.07 0.95
C HIS A 734 0.99 19.61 1.89
N PRO A 735 0.90 18.34 2.33
CA PRO A 735 1.81 17.22 2.10
C PRO A 735 1.56 16.42 0.80
N HIS A 736 0.63 16.85 -0.06
CA HIS A 736 0.29 16.14 -1.29
C HIS A 736 1.50 15.91 -2.23
N GLN A 737 2.53 16.77 -2.21
CA GLN A 737 3.73 16.57 -3.02
C GLN A 737 4.49 15.27 -2.69
N PHE A 738 4.48 14.84 -1.42
CA PHE A 738 5.06 13.57 -0.99
C PHE A 738 4.10 12.37 -1.09
N ARG A 739 2.81 12.62 -1.40
CA ARG A 739 1.74 11.62 -1.38
C ARG A 739 1.16 11.33 -2.77
N LYS A 740 1.54 12.10 -3.80
CA LYS A 740 1.22 11.84 -5.22
C LYS A 740 1.70 10.43 -5.64
N GLY A 741 0.76 9.60 -6.10
CA GLY A 741 1.00 8.20 -6.46
C GLY A 741 0.82 7.20 -5.32
N LEU A 742 0.71 7.66 -4.07
CA LEU A 742 0.07 6.89 -3.00
C LEU A 742 -1.45 7.00 -3.16
N ASN A 743 -2.21 6.07 -2.56
CA ASN A 743 -3.67 6.08 -2.57
C ASN A 743 -4.22 7.08 -1.52
N ASP A 744 -3.86 8.34 -1.67
CA ASP A 744 -4.27 9.44 -0.80
C ASP A 744 -5.74 9.81 -1.09
N PRO A 745 -6.64 9.89 -0.10
CA PRO A 745 -7.98 10.43 -0.32
C PRO A 745 -7.92 11.89 -0.82
N VAL A 746 -9.02 12.39 -1.37
CA VAL A 746 -9.16 13.84 -1.64
C VAL A 746 -9.33 14.56 -0.30
N TRP A 747 -8.33 15.35 0.11
CA TRP A 747 -8.43 16.18 1.31
C TRP A 747 -9.42 17.34 1.06
N PRO A 748 -10.39 17.59 1.95
CA PRO A 748 -11.21 18.79 1.92
C PRO A 748 -10.34 20.06 1.98
N THR A 749 -10.76 21.13 1.29
CA THR A 749 -10.03 22.40 1.25
C THR A 749 -10.97 23.57 1.01
N ALA A 750 -10.48 24.80 1.21
CA ALA A 750 -11.15 26.04 0.85
C ALA A 750 -10.35 26.73 -0.27
N THR A 751 -11.01 27.04 -1.37
CA THR A 751 -10.44 27.72 -2.56
C THR A 751 -10.85 29.19 -2.64
N THR A 752 -11.83 29.61 -1.82
CA THR A 752 -12.25 30.99 -1.64
C THR A 752 -12.52 31.32 -0.17
N VAL A 753 -12.47 32.60 0.20
CA VAL A 753 -12.83 33.11 1.53
C VAL A 753 -14.25 32.69 1.95
N ALA A 754 -15.19 32.53 1.02
CA ALA A 754 -16.56 32.14 1.32
C ALA A 754 -16.71 30.67 1.74
N GLU A 755 -15.71 29.82 1.46
CA GLU A 755 -15.70 28.40 1.83
C GLU A 755 -15.10 28.15 3.23
N ALA A 756 -14.47 29.17 3.83
CA ALA A 756 -13.76 29.07 5.10
C ALA A 756 -14.65 28.58 6.26
N ALA A 757 -15.87 29.12 6.37
CA ALA A 757 -16.85 28.74 7.40
C ALA A 757 -17.20 27.25 7.31
N GLY A 758 -17.55 26.78 6.10
CA GLY A 758 -17.89 25.37 5.83
C GLY A 758 -16.72 24.43 6.08
N PHE A 759 -15.50 24.82 5.67
CA PHE A 759 -14.30 24.03 5.97
C PHE A 759 -14.15 23.81 7.48
N VAL A 760 -14.31 24.85 8.31
CA VAL A 760 -14.20 24.72 9.78
C VAL A 760 -15.35 23.89 10.37
N ASP A 761 -16.60 24.15 9.96
CA ASP A 761 -17.77 23.40 10.43
C ASP A 761 -17.64 21.90 10.13
N ASP A 762 -17.15 21.53 8.95
CA ASP A 762 -16.89 20.14 8.59
C ASP A 762 -15.86 19.49 9.52
N ARG A 763 -14.68 20.12 9.75
CA ARG A 763 -13.65 19.57 10.66
C ARG A 763 -14.18 19.38 12.08
N ILE A 764 -15.01 20.30 12.57
CA ILE A 764 -15.68 20.16 13.88
C ILE A 764 -16.67 18.99 13.87
N SER A 765 -17.44 18.80 12.79
CA SER A 765 -18.37 17.66 12.64
C SER A 765 -17.66 16.30 12.61
N GLU A 766 -16.43 16.26 12.10
CA GLU A 766 -15.54 15.10 12.07
C GLU A 766 -14.89 14.80 13.44
N GLY A 767 -15.03 15.70 14.41
CA GLY A 767 -14.48 15.56 15.77
C GLY A 767 -13.06 16.13 15.94
N ALA A 768 -12.62 17.06 15.09
CA ALA A 768 -11.35 17.76 15.27
C ALA A 768 -11.29 18.52 16.60
N ASP A 769 -10.21 18.35 17.36
CA ASP A 769 -10.01 19.04 18.65
C ASP A 769 -9.57 20.50 18.43
N TYR A 770 -8.72 20.73 17.43
CA TYR A 770 -8.17 22.00 16.94
C TYR A 770 -8.18 21.99 15.39
N ILE A 771 -7.84 23.10 14.72
CA ILE A 771 -7.72 23.18 13.25
C ILE A 771 -6.25 23.25 12.85
N LYS A 772 -5.81 22.53 11.82
CA LYS A 772 -4.46 22.66 11.22
C LYS A 772 -4.55 23.33 9.84
N LEU A 773 -3.65 24.28 9.58
CA LEU A 773 -3.45 24.92 8.27
C LEU A 773 -2.03 24.66 7.75
N ILE A 774 -1.86 24.58 6.43
CA ILE A 774 -0.55 24.42 5.78
C ILE A 774 -0.20 25.65 4.92
N ALA A 775 0.66 26.52 5.45
CA ALA A 775 1.28 27.61 4.71
C ALA A 775 2.70 27.19 4.28
N GLU A 776 2.78 26.47 3.15
CA GLU A 776 4.03 25.89 2.63
C GLU A 776 4.17 26.20 1.13
N SER A 777 5.01 27.18 0.81
CA SER A 777 5.31 27.63 -0.55
C SER A 777 6.41 26.83 -1.25
N GLY A 778 7.08 25.92 -0.55
CA GLY A 778 8.30 25.23 -0.99
C GLY A 778 9.60 26.02 -0.77
N GLY A 779 9.50 27.27 -0.30
CA GLY A 779 10.62 28.21 -0.20
C GLY A 779 11.75 27.71 0.70
N ALA A 780 11.42 27.07 1.83
CA ALA A 780 12.38 26.51 2.78
C ALA A 780 13.26 25.39 2.18
N PHE A 781 12.85 24.81 1.06
CA PHE A 781 13.54 23.74 0.34
C PHE A 781 14.06 24.18 -1.05
N GLY A 782 13.99 25.47 -1.37
CA GLY A 782 14.48 26.02 -2.64
C GLY A 782 13.65 25.69 -3.88
N PHE A 783 12.42 25.18 -3.72
CA PHE A 783 11.48 24.92 -4.81
C PHE A 783 10.19 25.77 -4.67
N GLN A 784 9.21 25.56 -5.55
CA GLN A 784 7.93 26.26 -5.52
C GLN A 784 6.77 25.27 -5.52
N LEU A 785 5.84 25.46 -4.59
CA LEU A 785 4.59 24.70 -4.47
C LEU A 785 3.36 25.62 -4.55
N PRO A 786 2.27 25.15 -5.17
CA PRO A 786 0.94 25.72 -4.98
C PRO A 786 0.54 25.63 -3.49
N HIS A 787 0.09 26.75 -2.94
CA HIS A 787 -0.30 26.89 -1.53
C HIS A 787 -1.64 27.65 -1.44
N VAL A 788 -2.26 27.64 -0.26
CA VAL A 788 -3.51 28.38 -0.02
C VAL A 788 -3.19 29.87 0.17
N PRO A 789 -3.89 30.81 -0.49
CA PRO A 789 -3.69 32.23 -0.29
C PRO A 789 -3.94 32.70 1.16
N LEU A 790 -3.17 33.70 1.60
CA LEU A 790 -3.22 34.23 2.97
C LEU A 790 -4.61 34.71 3.39
N GLU A 791 -5.38 35.30 2.48
CA GLU A 791 -6.75 35.75 2.73
C GLU A 791 -7.70 34.61 3.10
N ILE A 792 -7.44 33.39 2.62
CA ILE A 792 -8.21 32.18 2.98
C ILE A 792 -7.74 31.63 4.32
N HIS A 793 -6.42 31.59 4.57
CA HIS A 793 -5.89 31.24 5.89
C HIS A 793 -6.45 32.15 6.99
N ALA A 794 -6.43 33.47 6.80
CA ALA A 794 -6.98 34.44 7.75
C ALA A 794 -8.50 34.29 7.94
N ALA A 795 -9.25 33.97 6.87
CA ALA A 795 -10.68 33.67 6.97
C ALA A 795 -10.96 32.40 7.79
N VAL A 796 -10.19 31.33 7.55
CA VAL A 796 -10.33 30.06 8.32
C VAL A 796 -9.91 30.24 9.78
N ILE A 797 -8.91 31.07 10.08
CA ILE A 797 -8.55 31.45 11.46
C ILE A 797 -9.73 32.14 12.14
N ALA A 798 -10.31 33.18 11.51
CA ALA A 798 -11.44 33.92 12.08
C ALA A 798 -12.68 33.03 12.32
N GLU A 799 -12.99 32.13 11.38
CA GLU A 799 -14.12 31.20 11.51
C GLU A 799 -13.86 30.10 12.56
N ALA A 800 -12.61 29.66 12.76
CA ALA A 800 -12.22 28.75 13.84
C ALA A 800 -12.32 29.42 15.22
N HIS A 801 -11.79 30.64 15.36
CA HIS A 801 -11.88 31.44 16.59
C HIS A 801 -13.34 31.76 16.95
N ALA A 802 -14.18 32.08 15.97
CA ALA A 802 -15.63 32.28 16.17
C ALA A 802 -16.37 31.03 16.70
N ARG A 803 -15.79 29.84 16.53
CA ARG A 803 -16.29 28.55 17.04
C ARG A 803 -15.50 28.03 18.26
N GLY A 804 -14.60 28.83 18.82
CA GLY A 804 -13.77 28.46 19.97
C GLY A 804 -12.73 27.38 19.68
N LYS A 805 -12.28 27.26 18.42
CA LYS A 805 -11.24 26.31 18.00
C LYS A 805 -9.90 27.01 17.84
N MET A 806 -8.88 26.45 18.51
CA MET A 806 -7.48 26.82 18.34
C MET A 806 -6.97 26.42 16.95
N VAL A 807 -6.05 27.21 16.39
CA VAL A 807 -5.48 27.01 15.05
C VAL A 807 -3.97 26.82 15.09
N MET A 808 -3.53 25.68 14.55
CA MET A 808 -2.12 25.34 14.32
C MET A 808 -1.75 25.64 12.86
N ALA A 809 -0.71 26.44 12.63
CA ALA A 809 -0.22 26.73 11.29
C ALA A 809 1.17 26.09 11.06
N HIS A 810 1.29 25.24 10.03
CA HIS A 810 2.59 24.88 9.46
C HIS A 810 3.17 26.09 8.74
N ALA A 811 4.43 26.43 9.04
CA ALA A 811 5.22 27.44 8.34
C ALA A 811 6.72 27.08 8.45
N MET A 812 7.47 27.10 7.34
CA MET A 812 8.90 26.73 7.33
C MET A 812 9.84 27.84 6.86
N THR A 813 9.30 28.96 6.36
CA THR A 813 10.05 30.20 6.10
C THR A 813 9.72 31.30 7.11
N LEU A 814 10.63 32.27 7.27
CA LEU A 814 10.37 33.49 8.02
C LEU A 814 9.12 34.21 7.47
N HIS A 815 8.93 34.20 6.16
CA HIS A 815 7.81 34.88 5.51
C HIS A 815 6.45 34.25 5.86
N GLU A 816 6.33 32.92 5.78
CA GLU A 816 5.11 32.20 6.20
C GLU A 816 4.85 32.38 7.70
N THR A 817 5.92 32.43 8.51
CA THR A 817 5.84 32.70 9.95
C THR A 817 5.26 34.09 10.24
N GLU A 818 5.78 35.14 9.59
CA GLU A 818 5.23 36.51 9.68
C GLU A 818 3.76 36.58 9.25
N GLN A 819 3.40 35.88 8.17
CA GLN A 819 2.03 35.81 7.67
C GLN A 819 1.07 35.12 8.65
N MET A 820 1.42 33.94 9.16
CA MET A 820 0.53 33.16 10.03
C MET A 820 0.36 33.78 11.42
N VAL A 821 1.43 34.36 11.98
CA VAL A 821 1.35 35.16 13.22
C VAL A 821 0.53 36.43 12.98
N GLY A 822 0.74 37.12 11.86
CA GLY A 822 -0.04 38.30 11.48
C GLY A 822 -1.52 38.04 11.20
N ALA A 823 -1.87 36.81 10.78
CA ALA A 823 -3.24 36.36 10.57
C ALA A 823 -3.92 35.84 11.85
N GLY A 824 -3.17 35.64 12.94
CA GLY A 824 -3.69 35.24 14.25
C GLY A 824 -3.73 33.73 14.52
N ALA A 825 -2.86 32.92 13.92
CA ALA A 825 -2.72 31.51 14.30
C ALA A 825 -2.22 31.39 15.76
N ASP A 826 -2.84 30.50 16.56
CA ASP A 826 -2.52 30.35 17.99
C ASP A 826 -1.17 29.65 18.24
N GLY A 827 -0.79 28.74 17.35
CA GLY A 827 0.46 27.98 17.43
C GLY A 827 1.10 27.72 16.08
N LEU A 828 2.43 27.80 16.03
CA LEU A 828 3.25 27.44 14.88
C LEU A 828 3.71 25.99 14.98
N ALA A 829 3.62 25.26 13.88
CA ALA A 829 4.14 23.92 13.72
C ALA A 829 5.31 23.96 12.73
N HIS A 830 6.42 23.33 13.13
CA HIS A 830 7.78 23.62 12.66
C HIS A 830 8.24 25.04 13.04
N LEU A 831 9.53 25.28 12.82
CA LEU A 831 10.18 26.58 12.98
C LEU A 831 10.92 26.93 11.69
N PHE A 832 10.91 28.21 11.32
CA PHE A 832 11.65 28.67 10.16
C PHE A 832 13.17 28.50 10.34
N ALA A 833 13.83 28.08 9.26
CA ALA A 833 15.27 27.84 9.23
C ALA A 833 15.92 28.29 7.91
N ASP A 834 15.17 28.99 7.05
CA ASP A 834 15.61 29.59 5.79
C ASP A 834 16.53 30.81 5.98
N THR A 835 16.43 31.47 7.13
CA THR A 835 17.24 32.63 7.51
C THR A 835 17.39 32.74 9.02
N ALA A 836 18.33 33.58 9.48
CA ALA A 836 18.48 33.89 10.89
C ALA A 836 17.33 34.79 11.38
N HIS A 837 16.87 34.56 12.61
CA HIS A 837 15.83 35.40 13.22
C HIS A 837 16.29 36.85 13.42
N THR A 838 15.32 37.76 13.42
CA THR A 838 15.48 39.12 13.93
C THR A 838 14.80 39.25 15.29
N GLN A 839 15.13 40.29 16.05
CA GLN A 839 14.38 40.60 17.28
C GLN A 839 12.91 40.92 16.97
N GLU A 840 12.62 41.52 15.80
CA GLU A 840 11.24 41.89 15.43
C GLU A 840 10.32 40.66 15.33
N ILE A 841 10.75 39.57 14.69
CA ILE A 841 9.90 38.37 14.59
C ILE A 841 9.74 37.67 15.95
N VAL A 842 10.77 37.68 16.79
CA VAL A 842 10.71 37.15 18.17
C VAL A 842 9.71 37.96 19.01
N ASP A 843 9.80 39.29 18.98
CA ASP A 843 8.88 40.20 19.68
C ASP A 843 7.45 40.09 19.12
N ARG A 844 7.29 39.85 17.82
CA ARG A 844 5.99 39.65 17.15
C ARG A 844 5.32 38.34 17.58
N ILE A 845 6.06 37.23 17.64
CA ILE A 845 5.55 35.94 18.14
C ILE A 845 5.15 36.06 19.62
N ALA A 846 6.00 36.69 20.44
CA ALA A 846 5.76 36.90 21.86
C ALA A 846 4.54 37.81 22.13
N SER A 847 4.44 38.96 21.45
CA SER A 847 3.33 39.91 21.64
C SER A 847 1.99 39.40 21.11
N ALA A 848 2.01 38.51 20.11
CA ALA A 848 0.83 37.78 19.65
C ALA A 848 0.47 36.54 20.52
N ASN A 849 1.29 36.22 21.53
CA ASN A 849 1.13 35.05 22.42
C ASN A 849 1.10 33.69 21.67
N VAL A 850 1.73 33.62 20.50
CA VAL A 850 1.78 32.41 19.66
C VAL A 850 2.81 31.44 20.23
N PHE A 851 2.43 30.17 20.42
CA PHE A 851 3.37 29.12 20.86
C PHE A 851 4.03 28.42 19.68
N VAL A 852 5.16 27.75 19.91
CA VAL A 852 5.98 27.15 18.82
C VAL A 852 6.25 25.68 19.09
N ILE A 853 6.01 24.83 18.09
CA ILE A 853 6.41 23.42 18.05
C ILE A 853 7.51 23.27 17.00
N PRO A 854 8.80 23.41 17.36
CA PRO A 854 9.86 23.64 16.38
C PRO A 854 10.24 22.39 15.59
N THR A 855 10.00 21.19 16.12
CA THR A 855 10.33 19.90 15.50
C THR A 855 11.80 19.83 15.06
N LEU A 856 12.72 19.90 16.03
CA LEU A 856 14.15 19.81 15.76
C LEU A 856 14.58 18.42 15.29
N THR A 857 13.93 17.32 15.71
CA THR A 857 14.29 15.97 15.23
C THR A 857 14.15 15.75 13.72
N PRO A 858 13.05 16.13 13.03
CA PRO A 858 12.99 16.04 11.57
C PRO A 858 13.89 17.09 10.90
N LEU A 859 14.08 18.28 11.48
CA LEU A 859 15.03 19.26 10.93
C LEU A 859 16.46 18.71 10.95
N ALA A 860 16.88 18.01 12.02
CA ALA A 860 18.16 17.32 12.12
C ALA A 860 18.33 16.24 11.03
N SER A 861 17.25 15.53 10.68
CA SER A 861 17.21 14.58 9.56
C SER A 861 17.31 15.27 8.18
N ILE A 862 16.67 16.43 8.02
CA ILE A 862 16.71 17.24 6.79
C ILE A 862 18.11 17.82 6.54
N VAL A 863 18.83 18.24 7.58
CA VAL A 863 20.23 18.67 7.48
C VAL A 863 21.27 17.54 7.58
N GLY A 864 20.82 16.28 7.75
CA GLY A 864 21.70 15.09 7.74
C GLY A 864 22.57 14.89 8.98
N LEU A 865 22.16 15.39 10.16
CA LEU A 865 22.88 15.19 11.42
C LEU A 865 22.68 13.78 11.99
N SER A 866 23.66 13.27 12.74
CA SER A 866 23.64 11.89 13.27
C SER A 866 22.71 11.66 14.46
N HIS A 867 22.05 12.69 14.99
CA HIS A 867 21.29 12.66 16.25
C HIS A 867 20.31 11.47 16.33
N SER A 868 19.46 11.30 15.31
CA SER A 868 18.49 10.20 15.26
C SER A 868 19.17 8.82 15.11
N THR A 869 20.28 8.75 14.37
CA THR A 869 21.08 7.52 14.24
C THR A 869 21.75 7.14 15.56
N ASP A 870 22.21 8.10 16.36
CA ASP A 870 22.80 7.86 17.67
C ASP A 870 21.73 7.52 18.72
N LEU A 871 20.55 8.13 18.64
CA LEU A 871 19.36 7.72 19.38
C LEU A 871 18.93 6.28 19.04
N ALA A 872 18.97 5.88 17.76
CA ALA A 872 18.71 4.51 17.31
C ALA A 872 19.80 3.49 17.71
N ARG A 873 20.97 3.96 18.17
CA ARG A 873 22.06 3.13 18.72
C ARG A 873 21.94 2.90 20.22
N ASP A 874 21.27 3.78 20.97
CA ASP A 874 21.08 3.61 22.42
C ASP A 874 20.34 2.30 22.74
N PRO A 875 20.86 1.41 23.60
CA PRO A 875 20.21 0.15 23.94
C PRO A 875 18.79 0.29 24.49
N ARG A 876 18.48 1.40 25.19
CA ARG A 876 17.17 1.69 25.79
C ARG A 876 16.11 2.03 24.74
N VAL A 877 16.54 2.50 23.57
CA VAL A 877 15.70 2.73 22.37
C VAL A 877 15.69 1.49 21.49
N ALA A 878 16.87 0.97 21.15
CA ALA A 878 17.06 -0.14 20.22
C ALA A 878 16.34 -1.43 20.66
N GLY A 879 16.21 -1.68 21.97
CA GLY A 879 15.46 -2.82 22.51
C GLY A 879 13.93 -2.69 22.48
N LYS A 880 13.40 -1.51 22.14
CA LYS A 880 11.94 -1.21 22.11
C LYS A 880 11.38 -0.99 20.70
N LEU A 881 12.23 -0.80 19.70
CA LEU A 881 11.82 -0.58 18.30
C LEU A 881 11.88 -1.88 17.49
N SER A 882 10.97 -2.02 16.52
CA SER A 882 11.11 -3.05 15.49
C SER A 882 12.34 -2.79 14.61
N PRO A 883 12.91 -3.81 13.93
CA PRO A 883 14.03 -3.60 13.02
C PRO A 883 13.76 -2.56 11.91
N ALA A 884 12.51 -2.46 11.44
CA ALA A 884 12.09 -1.47 10.45
C ALA A 884 12.07 -0.04 11.02
N LEU A 885 11.44 0.16 12.20
CA LEU A 885 11.41 1.47 12.86
C LEU A 885 12.80 1.93 13.30
N ARG A 886 13.65 1.00 13.75
CA ARG A 886 15.05 1.30 14.08
C ARG A 886 15.87 1.70 12.85
N ALA A 887 15.67 1.03 11.72
CA ALA A 887 16.30 1.43 10.46
C ALA A 887 15.80 2.80 9.99
N HIS A 888 14.50 3.08 10.11
CA HIS A 888 13.90 4.37 9.74
C HIS A 888 14.38 5.54 10.60
N LEU A 889 14.52 5.33 11.92
CA LEU A 889 15.13 6.31 12.83
C LEU A 889 16.64 6.51 12.56
N SER A 890 17.29 5.55 11.90
CA SER A 890 18.69 5.65 11.45
C SER A 890 18.85 6.20 10.02
N ASP A 891 17.74 6.49 9.33
CA ASP A 891 17.75 7.12 8.01
C ASP A 891 17.74 8.65 8.15
N THR A 892 18.14 9.35 7.10
CA THR A 892 18.05 10.82 7.03
C THR A 892 17.48 11.23 5.67
N PHE A 893 16.88 12.42 5.60
CA PHE A 893 16.56 13.01 4.29
C PHE A 893 17.83 13.51 3.61
N GLY A 894 18.55 14.43 4.27
CA GLY A 894 19.61 15.22 3.65
C GLY A 894 19.08 16.17 2.57
N GLY A 895 19.64 17.38 2.50
CA GLY A 895 19.31 18.34 1.44
C GLY A 895 19.53 19.81 1.83
N LEU A 896 19.40 20.15 3.11
CA LEU A 896 19.68 21.51 3.61
C LEU A 896 21.06 21.61 4.29
N PRO A 897 21.73 22.77 4.23
CA PRO A 897 22.98 23.01 4.97
C PRO A 897 22.80 22.92 6.49
N ALA A 898 23.78 22.34 7.19
CA ALA A 898 23.78 22.22 8.66
C ALA A 898 23.55 23.54 9.41
N SER A 899 23.94 24.68 8.83
CA SER A 899 23.68 26.01 9.39
C SER A 899 22.20 26.34 9.62
N HIS A 900 21.28 25.68 8.91
CA HIS A 900 19.83 25.83 9.14
C HIS A 900 19.44 25.32 10.53
N PHE A 901 20.10 24.26 11.01
CA PHE A 901 19.91 23.73 12.35
C PHE A 901 20.52 24.66 13.42
N ASP A 902 21.70 25.23 13.18
CA ASP A 902 22.31 26.23 14.07
C ASP A 902 21.42 27.47 14.21
N MET A 903 20.82 27.94 13.10
CA MET A 903 19.85 29.04 13.11
C MET A 903 18.57 28.68 13.87
N ALA A 904 18.04 27.46 13.73
CA ALA A 904 16.88 27.01 14.50
C ALA A 904 17.16 26.94 16.01
N LEU A 905 18.31 26.38 16.43
CA LEU A 905 18.73 26.36 17.84
C LEU A 905 18.85 27.78 18.42
N ALA A 906 19.48 28.70 17.68
CA ALA A 906 19.62 30.10 18.09
C ALA A 906 18.26 30.81 18.21
N THR A 907 17.33 30.53 17.30
CA THR A 907 15.97 31.09 17.32
C THR A 907 15.14 30.56 18.50
N ILE A 908 15.24 29.26 18.83
CA ILE A 908 14.60 28.68 20.02
C ILE A 908 15.14 29.30 21.31
N ALA A 909 16.46 29.53 21.38
CA ALA A 909 17.09 30.21 22.51
C ALA A 909 16.58 31.66 22.67
N ALA A 910 16.34 32.38 21.57
CA ALA A 910 15.79 33.74 21.57
C ALA A 910 14.29 33.76 21.96
N LEU A 911 13.48 32.87 21.38
CA LEU A 911 12.06 32.70 21.70
C LEU A 911 11.86 32.41 23.20
N ARG A 912 12.63 31.48 23.78
CA ARG A 912 12.62 31.23 25.23
C ARG A 912 12.98 32.46 26.06
N GLN A 913 13.99 33.24 25.64
CA GLN A 913 14.38 34.46 26.35
C GLN A 913 13.30 35.55 26.29
N ALA A 914 12.52 35.62 25.21
CA ALA A 914 11.34 36.48 25.08
C ALA A 914 10.09 35.96 25.84
N GLY A 915 10.17 34.79 26.48
CA GLY A 915 9.05 34.19 27.21
C GLY A 915 8.01 33.49 26.32
N VAL A 916 8.34 33.19 25.06
CA VAL A 916 7.49 32.38 24.17
C VAL A 916 7.44 30.94 24.67
N ASP A 917 6.24 30.37 24.71
CA ASP A 917 6.07 28.95 25.00
C ASP A 917 6.51 28.12 23.79
N VAL A 918 7.68 27.50 23.91
CA VAL A 918 8.15 26.45 23.00
C VAL A 918 7.80 25.10 23.61
N ILE A 919 7.15 24.22 22.85
CA ILE A 919 6.70 22.89 23.29
C ILE A 919 7.27 21.80 22.37
N ALA A 920 7.55 20.63 22.94
CA ALA A 920 8.19 19.52 22.23
C ALA A 920 7.18 18.73 21.39
N GLY A 921 7.48 18.57 20.11
CA GLY A 921 6.76 17.68 19.20
C GLY A 921 7.68 17.22 18.07
N THR A 922 7.42 16.06 17.48
CA THR A 922 8.45 15.34 16.69
C THR A 922 8.21 15.26 15.19
N ASP A 923 7.01 15.57 14.71
CA ASP A 923 6.52 15.20 13.37
C ASP A 923 6.68 13.70 13.06
N ALA A 924 6.58 12.85 14.09
CA ALA A 924 6.63 11.41 13.90
C ALA A 924 5.42 10.94 13.06
N ALA A 925 5.71 10.31 11.93
CA ALA A 925 4.72 9.91 10.92
C ALA A 925 5.00 8.50 10.39
N ALA A 926 4.96 7.49 11.27
CA ALA A 926 5.19 6.07 11.00
C ALA A 926 6.47 5.71 10.21
N LEU A 927 6.43 5.75 8.86
CA LEU A 927 7.57 5.52 7.95
C LEU A 927 7.70 6.61 6.86
N ALA A 928 7.00 7.74 6.99
CA ALA A 928 6.95 8.79 5.98
C ALA A 928 8.01 9.89 6.19
N VAL A 929 8.27 10.28 7.44
CA VAL A 929 9.26 11.31 7.80
C VAL A 929 10.53 10.61 8.30
N ARG A 930 11.55 10.53 7.45
CA ARG A 930 12.82 9.83 7.73
C ARG A 930 13.52 10.39 8.97
N GLY A 931 14.14 9.53 9.76
CA GLY A 931 14.93 9.95 10.92
C GLY A 931 14.09 10.34 12.14
N VAL A 932 12.80 10.01 12.18
CA VAL A 932 11.96 10.10 13.39
C VAL A 932 11.14 8.82 13.61
N THR A 933 10.70 8.58 14.85
CA THR A 933 9.72 7.53 15.18
C THR A 933 9.01 7.87 16.49
N HIS A 934 7.74 7.45 16.57
CA HIS A 934 6.86 7.70 17.72
C HIS A 934 7.47 7.25 19.05
N GLY A 935 7.26 8.07 20.09
CA GLY A 935 7.85 7.86 21.41
C GLY A 935 9.34 8.21 21.50
N ALA A 936 10.19 7.47 20.78
CA ALA A 936 11.65 7.62 20.89
C ALA A 936 12.11 9.03 20.51
N SER A 937 11.60 9.59 19.42
CA SER A 937 11.99 10.92 18.96
C SER A 937 11.63 12.04 19.94
N LEU A 938 10.64 11.88 20.83
CA LEU A 938 10.31 12.93 21.80
C LEU A 938 11.44 13.09 22.83
N HIS A 939 12.10 12.00 23.23
CA HIS A 939 13.33 12.08 24.02
C HIS A 939 14.47 12.74 23.24
N GLY A 940 14.52 12.52 21.92
CA GLY A 940 15.44 13.21 21.02
C GLY A 940 15.19 14.72 20.99
N GLU A 941 13.94 15.16 20.86
CA GLU A 941 13.52 16.57 20.87
C GLU A 941 13.87 17.24 22.20
N LEU A 942 13.60 16.56 23.33
CA LEU A 942 13.96 17.01 24.68
C LEU A 942 15.47 17.20 24.87
N GLN A 943 16.30 16.34 24.27
CA GLN A 943 17.77 16.50 24.27
C GLN A 943 18.19 17.73 23.46
N LEU A 944 17.55 17.98 22.30
CA LEU A 944 17.84 19.13 21.46
C LEU A 944 17.35 20.45 22.07
N PHE A 945 16.28 20.45 22.88
CA PHE A 945 15.86 21.62 23.66
C PHE A 945 16.93 22.00 24.71
N VAL A 946 17.55 21.01 25.36
CA VAL A 946 18.68 21.27 26.28
C VAL A 946 19.92 21.77 25.52
N GLN A 947 20.17 21.28 24.29
CA GLN A 947 21.19 21.85 23.40
C GLN A 947 20.87 23.30 22.99
N ALA A 948 19.59 23.65 22.82
CA ALA A 948 19.12 25.03 22.63
C ALA A 948 19.09 25.88 23.93
N GLY A 949 19.67 25.37 25.03
CA GLY A 949 19.87 26.12 26.27
C GLY A 949 18.72 26.07 27.28
N PHE A 950 17.73 25.20 27.10
CA PHE A 950 16.72 24.90 28.14
C PHE A 950 17.39 24.13 29.29
N SER A 951 16.94 24.34 30.53
CA SER A 951 17.21 23.36 31.58
C SER A 951 16.42 22.06 31.32
N PRO A 952 16.89 20.89 31.78
CA PRO A 952 16.14 19.64 31.61
C PRO A 952 14.72 19.68 32.20
N ALA A 953 14.50 20.43 33.29
CA ALA A 953 13.17 20.65 33.85
C ALA A 953 12.26 21.50 32.94
N GLU A 954 12.78 22.52 32.26
CA GLU A 954 12.03 23.29 31.26
C GLU A 954 11.72 22.44 30.01
N ALA A 955 12.65 21.59 29.57
CA ALA A 955 12.41 20.63 28.51
C ALA A 955 11.28 19.65 28.91
N LEU A 956 11.33 19.04 30.10
CA LEU A 956 10.24 18.18 30.59
C LEU A 956 8.90 18.93 30.71
N ARG A 957 8.90 20.20 31.14
CA ARG A 957 7.70 21.06 31.14
C ARG A 957 7.10 21.21 29.73
N SER A 958 7.96 21.35 28.73
CA SER A 958 7.61 21.51 27.30
C SER A 958 7.00 20.26 26.65
N ALA A 959 7.08 19.09 27.33
CA ALA A 959 6.44 17.83 26.92
C ALA A 959 5.39 17.33 27.93
N THR A 960 4.98 18.16 28.90
CA THR A 960 4.00 17.76 29.95
C THR A 960 3.00 18.89 30.24
N SER A 961 3.24 19.69 31.26
CA SER A 961 2.25 20.67 31.76
C SER A 961 1.99 21.81 30.77
N LEU A 962 3.00 22.20 29.99
CA LEU A 962 2.88 23.33 29.06
C LEU A 962 2.08 22.95 27.80
N THR A 963 2.35 21.77 27.24
CA THR A 963 1.57 21.17 26.16
C THR A 963 0.12 20.96 26.60
N ALA A 964 -0.09 20.40 27.79
CA ALA A 964 -1.43 20.21 28.35
C ALA A 964 -2.16 21.55 28.57
N GLN A 965 -1.46 22.61 28.97
CA GLN A 965 -2.04 23.96 29.09
C GLN A 965 -2.42 24.55 27.74
N ARG A 966 -1.51 24.55 26.75
CA ARG A 966 -1.76 25.15 25.43
C ARG A 966 -2.86 24.42 24.65
N PHE A 967 -2.96 23.10 24.75
CA PHE A 967 -4.02 22.30 24.10
C PHE A 967 -5.27 22.04 24.96
N GLY A 968 -5.45 22.70 26.10
CA GLY A 968 -6.66 22.58 26.92
C GLY A 968 -6.89 21.22 27.59
N LEU A 969 -5.84 20.40 27.75
CA LEU A 969 -5.88 19.07 28.36
C LEU A 969 -5.90 19.17 29.90
N HIS A 970 -6.98 19.73 30.42
CA HIS A 970 -7.14 20.07 31.84
C HIS A 970 -7.10 18.85 32.79
N ASP A 971 -7.20 17.62 32.27
CA ASP A 971 -7.21 16.38 33.04
C ASP A 971 -5.81 15.80 33.31
N ARG A 972 -4.73 16.29 32.68
CA ARG A 972 -3.41 15.63 32.69
C ARG A 972 -2.22 16.60 32.66
N GLY A 973 -1.04 16.06 32.33
CA GLY A 973 0.21 16.81 32.16
C GLY A 973 0.89 17.25 33.47
N ARG A 974 0.30 16.96 34.63
CA ARG A 974 0.87 17.24 35.95
C ARG A 974 0.62 16.09 36.94
N VAL A 975 1.57 15.81 37.83
CA VAL A 975 1.39 14.86 38.95
C VAL A 975 0.69 15.60 40.09
N LYS A 976 -0.64 15.69 40.02
CA LYS A 976 -1.45 16.50 40.93
C LYS A 976 -2.76 15.80 41.28
N GLN A 977 -3.17 15.94 42.55
CA GLN A 977 -4.45 15.43 43.04
C GLN A 977 -5.63 15.84 42.15
N GLY A 978 -6.50 14.88 41.82
CA GLY A 978 -7.68 15.05 40.97
C GLY A 978 -7.41 14.97 39.47
N LEU A 979 -6.14 14.84 39.04
CA LEU A 979 -5.80 14.61 37.63
C LEU A 979 -5.71 13.11 37.31
N ARG A 980 -5.85 12.80 36.02
CA ARG A 980 -5.70 11.46 35.43
C ARG A 980 -4.28 10.93 35.68
N ALA A 981 -4.18 9.68 36.14
CA ALA A 981 -2.91 9.02 36.44
C ALA A 981 -2.23 8.48 35.16
N ASP A 982 -1.92 9.38 34.24
CA ASP A 982 -0.93 9.16 33.19
C ASP A 982 0.44 9.51 33.77
N LEU A 983 1.33 8.52 33.90
CA LEU A 983 2.57 8.62 34.66
C LEU A 983 3.73 7.86 34.00
N VAL A 984 4.95 8.36 34.15
CA VAL A 984 6.19 7.66 33.75
C VAL A 984 7.14 7.60 34.94
N LEU A 985 7.68 6.43 35.25
CA LEU A 985 8.74 6.26 36.25
C LEU A 985 10.04 5.89 35.55
N VAL A 986 11.09 6.69 35.75
CA VAL A 986 12.40 6.50 35.11
C VAL A 986 13.52 6.34 36.14
N ASP A 987 14.48 5.48 35.86
CA ASP A 987 15.69 5.31 36.67
C ASP A 987 16.65 6.49 36.41
N GLY A 988 17.09 7.17 37.49
CA GLY A 988 17.87 8.41 37.40
C GLY A 988 17.05 9.67 37.69
N ASP A 989 17.54 10.81 37.22
CA ASP A 989 16.91 12.13 37.42
C ASP A 989 16.94 12.96 36.12
N PRO A 990 15.87 12.87 35.29
CA PRO A 990 15.78 13.61 34.04
C PRO A 990 15.62 15.12 34.23
N THR A 991 15.38 15.59 35.47
CA THR A 991 15.25 17.01 35.79
C THR A 991 16.62 17.68 35.95
N THR A 992 17.69 16.88 36.10
CA THR A 992 19.10 17.30 36.05
C THR A 992 19.85 16.71 34.83
N THR A 993 19.45 15.54 34.34
CA THR A 993 20.14 14.80 33.28
C THR A 993 19.13 14.30 32.25
N ILE A 994 18.76 15.13 31.25
CA ILE A 994 17.60 14.85 30.37
C ILE A 994 17.61 13.46 29.68
N ASN A 995 18.80 12.90 29.45
CA ASN A 995 18.99 11.57 28.87
C ASN A 995 18.51 10.42 29.78
N ASP A 996 18.33 10.64 31.09
CA ASP A 996 17.74 9.66 32.01
C ASP A 996 16.26 9.39 31.69
N SER A 997 15.59 10.28 30.93
CA SER A 997 14.20 10.09 30.51
C SER A 997 13.97 8.82 29.68
N LEU A 998 15.00 8.31 29.00
CA LEU A 998 14.95 7.03 28.26
C LEU A 998 15.00 5.79 29.16
N SER A 999 15.45 5.93 30.41
CA SER A 999 15.64 4.84 31.39
C SER A 999 14.32 4.42 32.06
N ILE A 1000 13.28 4.17 31.27
CA ILE A 1000 11.90 3.98 31.76
C ILE A 1000 11.75 2.62 32.48
N ARG A 1001 11.46 2.69 33.78
CA ARG A 1001 11.15 1.55 34.67
C ARG A 1001 9.69 1.10 34.53
N ALA A 1002 8.76 2.04 34.37
CA ALA A 1002 7.32 1.76 34.20
C ALA A 1002 6.55 2.95 33.58
N VAL A 1003 5.40 2.64 32.98
CA VAL A 1003 4.44 3.61 32.40
C VAL A 1003 3.03 3.24 32.87
N TRP A 1004 2.21 4.24 33.17
CA TRP A 1004 0.78 4.09 33.47
C TRP A 1004 -0.06 5.02 32.59
N ARG A 1005 -1.27 4.57 32.27
CA ARG A 1005 -2.25 5.29 31.45
C ARG A 1005 -3.63 5.12 32.07
N GLN A 1006 -4.26 6.22 32.52
CA GLN A 1006 -5.42 6.19 33.42
C GLN A 1006 -5.22 5.19 34.58
N GLY A 1007 -4.06 5.27 35.25
CA GLY A 1007 -3.66 4.40 36.36
C GLY A 1007 -3.41 2.94 36.00
N SER A 1008 -3.75 2.47 34.79
CA SER A 1008 -3.43 1.10 34.40
C SER A 1008 -1.97 0.98 33.97
N ARG A 1009 -1.25 0.03 34.56
CA ARG A 1009 0.18 -0.16 34.34
C ARG A 1009 0.43 -0.90 33.02
N LEU A 1010 1.29 -0.35 32.16
CA LEU A 1010 1.69 -1.05 30.94
C LEU A 1010 2.43 -2.34 31.32
N ALA A 1011 1.93 -3.48 30.83
CA ALA A 1011 2.53 -4.78 31.09
C ALA A 1011 3.98 -4.83 30.61
N ALA A 1012 4.89 -5.34 31.43
CA ALA A 1012 6.28 -5.54 31.04
C ALA A 1012 6.36 -6.45 29.82
N ALA A 1013 7.09 -6.02 28.79
CA ALA A 1013 7.22 -6.76 27.54
C ALA A 1013 7.78 -8.16 27.79
N SER A 1014 6.90 -9.17 27.72
CA SER A 1014 7.29 -10.55 27.98
C SER A 1014 8.33 -11.00 26.97
N THR A 1015 9.46 -11.52 27.45
CA THR A 1015 10.52 -12.15 26.64
C THR A 1015 10.08 -13.52 26.10
N LEU A 1016 9.00 -13.52 25.33
CA LEU A 1016 8.66 -14.55 24.36
C LEU A 1016 9.72 -14.52 23.26
N GLY A 1017 10.84 -15.19 23.53
CA GLY A 1017 12.02 -15.16 22.67
C GLY A 1017 11.75 -15.80 21.31
N TYR A 1018 12.25 -15.15 20.26
CA TYR A 1018 12.39 -15.76 18.94
C TYR A 1018 13.23 -17.06 19.05
N ARG A 1019 12.65 -18.16 18.58
CA ARG A 1019 13.27 -19.45 18.30
C ARG A 1019 12.56 -20.13 17.14
#